data_AF-A0A445IEH3-F1
#
_entry.id   AF-A0A445IEH3-F1
#
_cell.length_a   1.000
_cell.length_b   1.000
_cell.length_c   1.000
_cell.angle_alpha   90.00
_cell.angle_beta   90.00
_cell.angle_gamma   90.00
#
_symmetry.space_group_name_H-M   'P 1'
#
loop_
_entity.id
_entity.type
_entity.pdbx_description
1 polymer ?
#
loop_
_entity_poly.entity_id
_entity_poly.type
_entity_poly.pdbx_seq_one_letter_code
_entity_poly.pdbx_strand_id
1 'polypeptide(L)'
;MFPFGQKGQKIKGTMVVMQKNVLDINSITSVGGIVDQGLGFIGSAVDALTFAATKISIQLISATKADGGKGKIGKSTNLRGKITLPTLGAGEQAYDVNFEWDSDFGIPGAFYIKNFMQNEFYLKSLILEDIPNHGTIHFVCNSWVYNSKNYKTDRIFFANNTYLPSETPAPLLKYREEELKNVRGDGTGERKEWDRIYDYDVYNDLGNPDSGDKYARPVLGGSALPYPRRGRTGRGKTRKDPNSEKPSDFVYLPRDEAFGHLKSSDFLAYGIKSVSQDVLPVLTDAFDGNILSLEFDNFAEVRKLYEGGVTLPTNFLSKIAPIPVIKEIFRTDGEQFLKYPPPKVMQVDKSAWMTDEEFARETIAGLNPNVIKIIEEFPLSSKLDTQAYGDHTCIIAKEHLEPNLGGLTVEQAIQNKKLFILDHHDYLIPYLRKINANTTKTYATRTIFFLKDDGTLTPLAIELSKPHPQGEEYGPVSEVYVPASEGVEAYIWLLAKAYVVVNDACYHQIISHWLSTHAIVEPFVIATNRQLSVVHPIYKLLFPHYRDTMNINSLARKALVNADGIIEKTFLWGRYSMEMSAVIYKDWVFTDQALPNDLVKRGVAVKDPSAPHGVRLLIEDYPYASDGLEIWDAIKSWVQEYVSFYYKSDEELQKDPELQAWWKELVEVGHGDLKDKPWWQKMQTREELVEASAILIWIASALHAAV
;
A
#
# COMPACT_ATOMS: atom_id res chain seq x y z
N MET A 1 -65.25 -19.70 19.62
CA MET A 1 -64.98 -19.39 18.20
C MET A 1 -63.78 -18.44 18.17
N PHE A 2 -62.57 -18.98 18.00
CA PHE A 2 -61.38 -18.25 17.51
C PHE A 2 -61.21 -18.63 16.03
N PRO A 3 -60.49 -17.87 15.17
CA PRO A 3 -59.78 -16.60 15.42
C PRO A 3 -60.04 -15.50 14.36
N PHE A 4 -59.85 -14.22 14.71
CA PHE A 4 -59.51 -13.18 13.74
C PHE A 4 -58.03 -12.84 13.94
N GLY A 5 -57.25 -13.05 12.88
CA GLY A 5 -55.79 -13.09 12.89
C GLY A 5 -55.12 -11.76 13.23
N GLN A 6 -54.03 -11.85 13.99
CA GLN A 6 -53.04 -10.79 14.12
C GLN A 6 -52.53 -10.41 12.72
N LYS A 7 -52.79 -9.17 12.27
CA LYS A 7 -52.15 -8.63 11.06
C LYS A 7 -50.64 -8.63 11.29
N GLY A 8 -49.88 -9.27 10.40
CA GLY A 8 -48.43 -9.32 10.48
C GLY A 8 -47.83 -7.92 10.63
N GLN A 9 -46.99 -7.75 11.63
CA GLN A 9 -46.27 -6.50 11.86
C GLN A 9 -45.35 -6.21 10.67
N LYS A 10 -45.28 -4.94 10.26
CA LYS A 10 -44.43 -4.48 9.16
C LYS A 10 -43.24 -3.74 9.73
N ILE A 11 -42.03 -4.11 9.30
CA ILE A 11 -40.81 -3.35 9.56
C ILE A 11 -40.55 -2.47 8.34
N LYS A 12 -40.43 -1.16 8.57
CA LYS A 12 -40.03 -0.20 7.54
C LYS A 12 -38.50 -0.21 7.40
N GLY A 13 -38.03 -0.22 6.17
CA GLY A 13 -36.61 -0.21 5.85
C GLY A 13 -36.27 0.81 4.76
N THR A 14 -35.09 1.39 4.88
CA THR A 14 -34.52 2.34 3.94
C THR A 14 -33.20 1.79 3.42
N MET A 15 -33.13 1.51 2.11
CA MET A 15 -31.91 1.05 1.47
C MET A 15 -31.26 2.18 0.69
N VAL A 16 -29.95 2.38 0.87
CA VAL A 16 -29.16 3.38 0.14
C VAL A 16 -28.20 2.69 -0.81
N VAL A 17 -28.19 3.12 -2.07
CA VAL A 17 -27.36 2.56 -3.15
C VAL A 17 -26.74 3.66 -4.02
N MET A 18 -25.71 3.29 -4.76
CA MET A 18 -25.14 4.09 -5.85
C MET A 18 -25.11 3.23 -7.12
N GLN A 19 -25.44 3.84 -8.26
CA GLN A 19 -25.39 3.15 -9.56
C GLN A 19 -23.96 3.08 -10.09
N LYS A 20 -23.65 2.07 -10.91
CA LYS A 20 -22.30 1.84 -11.46
C LYS A 20 -21.68 3.09 -12.10
N ASN A 21 -22.46 3.79 -12.93
CA ASN A 21 -22.06 5.00 -13.65
C ASN A 21 -21.66 6.18 -12.75
N VAL A 22 -21.99 6.15 -11.46
CA VAL A 22 -21.59 7.17 -10.48
C VAL A 22 -20.17 6.95 -9.98
N LEU A 23 -19.71 5.70 -9.94
CA LEU A 23 -18.47 5.29 -9.29
C LEU A 23 -17.39 4.77 -10.25
N ASP A 24 -17.74 4.54 -11.52
CA ASP A 24 -16.83 4.08 -12.58
C ASP A 24 -16.97 4.95 -13.85
N ILE A 25 -16.40 6.16 -13.79
CA ILE A 25 -16.43 7.13 -14.91
C ILE A 25 -15.58 6.65 -16.09
N ASN A 26 -14.59 5.78 -15.86
CA ASN A 26 -13.72 5.26 -16.92
C ASN A 26 -14.45 4.29 -17.87
N SER A 27 -15.55 3.67 -17.42
CA SER A 27 -16.44 2.88 -18.28
C SER A 27 -17.13 3.73 -19.37
N ILE A 28 -17.23 5.05 -19.16
CA ILE A 28 -17.86 6.01 -20.07
C ILE A 28 -16.85 6.64 -21.05
N THR A 29 -15.55 6.69 -20.71
CA THR A 29 -14.53 7.43 -21.49
C THR A 29 -13.56 6.56 -22.27
N SER A 30 -13.51 5.25 -22.06
CA SER A 30 -12.67 4.36 -22.89
C SER A 30 -13.31 4.11 -24.25
N VAL A 31 -12.54 4.28 -25.33
CA VAL A 31 -13.00 4.02 -26.71
C VAL A 31 -13.44 2.56 -26.91
N GLY A 32 -12.97 1.63 -26.08
CA GLY A 32 -13.46 0.25 -26.01
C GLY A 32 -14.84 0.09 -25.34
N GLY A 33 -15.19 0.97 -24.40
CA GLY A 33 -16.52 1.00 -23.76
C GLY A 33 -17.66 1.38 -24.70
N ILE A 34 -17.35 2.00 -25.84
CA ILE A 34 -18.31 2.31 -26.92
C ILE A 34 -18.46 1.15 -27.91
N VAL A 35 -17.46 0.25 -28.01
CA VAL A 35 -17.47 -0.87 -28.97
C VAL A 35 -18.05 -2.14 -28.35
N ASP A 36 -17.84 -2.40 -27.06
CA ASP A 36 -18.49 -3.52 -26.35
C ASP A 36 -19.98 -3.28 -26.07
N GLN A 37 -20.47 -2.05 -26.30
CA GLN A 37 -21.90 -1.73 -26.33
C GLN A 37 -22.63 -2.34 -27.53
N GLY A 38 -21.90 -2.97 -28.47
CA GLY A 38 -22.36 -3.41 -29.80
C GLY A 38 -23.42 -4.52 -29.91
N LEU A 39 -23.61 -5.42 -28.93
CA LEU A 39 -24.39 -6.66 -29.14
C LEU A 39 -25.33 -7.09 -27.98
N GLY A 40 -25.92 -6.12 -27.25
CA GLY A 40 -26.90 -6.39 -26.17
C GLY A 40 -28.02 -5.34 -26.04
N PHE A 41 -28.54 -4.86 -27.16
CA PHE A 41 -28.98 -3.46 -27.33
C PHE A 41 -30.35 -2.99 -26.79
N ILE A 42 -31.08 -3.72 -25.93
CA ILE A 42 -32.34 -3.15 -25.35
C ILE A 42 -32.46 -3.33 -23.83
N GLY A 43 -31.96 -4.43 -23.26
CA GLY A 43 -32.04 -4.66 -21.81
C GLY A 43 -31.02 -3.87 -20.99
N SER A 44 -29.77 -3.77 -21.45
CA SER A 44 -28.67 -3.15 -20.68
C SER A 44 -28.73 -1.61 -20.66
N ALA A 45 -29.16 -0.99 -21.75
CA ALA A 45 -29.35 0.46 -21.85
C ALA A 45 -30.50 0.95 -20.96
N VAL A 46 -31.59 0.17 -20.86
CA VAL A 46 -32.74 0.49 -20.00
C VAL A 46 -32.41 0.29 -18.52
N ASP A 47 -31.72 -0.79 -18.14
CA ASP A 47 -31.25 -1.01 -16.76
C ASP A 47 -30.13 -0.02 -16.35
N ALA A 48 -29.35 0.53 -17.31
CA ALA A 48 -28.37 1.60 -17.07
C ALA A 48 -29.02 2.99 -16.86
N LEU A 49 -30.24 3.20 -17.40
CA LEU A 49 -31.00 4.44 -17.27
C LEU A 49 -32.06 4.38 -16.15
N THR A 50 -32.46 3.19 -15.70
CA THR A 50 -33.49 2.99 -14.66
C THR A 50 -33.12 1.88 -13.67
N PHE A 51 -32.87 2.25 -12.42
CA PHE A 51 -32.77 1.29 -11.32
C PHE A 51 -34.15 0.70 -11.03
N ALA A 52 -34.36 -0.53 -11.50
CA ALA A 52 -35.63 -1.24 -11.37
C ALA A 52 -35.74 -1.86 -9.96
N ALA A 53 -36.22 -1.07 -9.01
CA ALA A 53 -36.38 -1.45 -7.61
C ALA A 53 -37.07 -2.82 -7.41
N THR A 54 -38.04 -3.16 -8.25
CA THR A 54 -38.77 -4.44 -8.21
C THR A 54 -37.93 -5.67 -8.57
N LYS A 55 -36.74 -5.49 -9.17
CA LYS A 55 -35.77 -6.55 -9.51
C LYS A 55 -34.77 -6.81 -8.39
N ILE A 56 -34.89 -6.15 -7.24
CA ILE A 56 -34.03 -6.37 -6.07
C ILE A 56 -34.85 -7.02 -4.97
N SER A 57 -34.42 -8.19 -4.49
CA SER A 57 -35.07 -8.95 -3.43
C SER A 57 -34.20 -8.96 -2.17
N ILE A 58 -34.83 -8.74 -1.01
CA ILE A 58 -34.18 -8.73 0.30
C ILE A 58 -34.92 -9.69 1.24
N GLN A 59 -34.16 -10.46 2.03
CA GLN A 59 -34.68 -11.34 3.07
C GLN A 59 -33.97 -11.07 4.39
N LEU A 60 -34.70 -10.59 5.40
CA LEU A 60 -34.17 -10.42 6.75
C LEU A 60 -33.88 -11.78 7.41
N ILE A 61 -32.85 -11.81 8.26
CA ILE A 61 -32.41 -12.98 9.00
C ILE A 61 -32.41 -12.64 10.48
N SER A 62 -33.06 -13.48 11.28
CA SER A 62 -33.17 -13.30 12.72
C SER A 62 -31.85 -13.58 13.44
N ALA A 63 -31.48 -12.70 14.37
CA ALA A 63 -30.40 -12.91 15.32
C ALA A 63 -30.83 -13.64 16.61
N THR A 64 -32.14 -13.79 16.85
CA THR A 64 -32.67 -14.24 18.15
C THR A 64 -33.60 -15.45 18.08
N LYS A 65 -34.08 -15.79 16.89
CA LYS A 65 -34.94 -16.95 16.64
C LYS A 65 -34.30 -17.81 15.56
N ALA A 66 -34.17 -19.09 15.85
CA ALA A 66 -33.56 -20.05 14.93
C ALA A 66 -34.58 -21.06 14.39
N ASP A 67 -34.28 -21.60 13.22
CA ASP A 67 -34.82 -22.81 12.63
C ASP A 67 -33.64 -23.72 12.23
N GLY A 68 -33.62 -24.95 12.72
CA GLY A 68 -32.46 -25.86 12.52
C GLY A 68 -31.11 -25.31 13.04
N GLY A 69 -31.14 -24.40 14.03
CA GLY A 69 -29.95 -23.74 14.57
C GLY A 69 -29.38 -22.61 13.69
N LYS A 70 -30.05 -22.23 12.60
CA LYS A 70 -29.77 -20.99 11.83
C LYS A 70 -30.85 -19.97 12.08
N GLY A 71 -30.53 -18.67 12.05
CA GLY A 71 -31.50 -17.58 12.10
C GLY A 71 -32.65 -17.78 11.12
N LYS A 72 -33.89 -17.63 11.60
CA LYS A 72 -35.07 -17.70 10.73
C LYS A 72 -34.95 -16.68 9.61
N ILE A 73 -35.23 -17.11 8.39
CA ILE A 73 -35.18 -16.28 7.19
C ILE A 73 -36.59 -15.81 6.86
N GLY A 74 -36.78 -14.49 6.77
CA GLY A 74 -38.05 -13.88 6.39
C GLY A 74 -38.43 -14.09 4.92
N LYS A 75 -39.63 -13.64 4.57
CA LYS A 75 -40.10 -13.66 3.19
C LYS A 75 -39.27 -12.72 2.30
N SER A 76 -39.06 -13.14 1.06
CA SER A 76 -38.49 -12.28 0.01
C SER A 76 -39.35 -11.04 -0.18
N THR A 77 -38.74 -9.88 0.00
CA THR A 77 -39.39 -8.57 -0.12
C THR A 77 -38.65 -7.74 -1.16
N ASN A 78 -39.38 -7.21 -2.13
CA ASN A 78 -38.80 -6.32 -3.14
C ASN A 78 -38.80 -4.88 -2.66
N LEU A 79 -37.88 -4.08 -3.20
CA LEU A 79 -37.93 -2.64 -3.01
C LEU A 79 -39.19 -2.07 -3.66
N ARG A 80 -39.69 -0.99 -3.07
CA ARG A 80 -40.87 -0.27 -3.54
C ARG A 80 -40.45 0.90 -4.41
N GLY A 81 -40.60 2.12 -3.89
CA GLY A 81 -40.29 3.35 -4.62
C GLY A 81 -38.98 3.99 -4.13
N LYS A 82 -38.41 4.84 -4.99
CA LYS A 82 -37.36 5.77 -4.59
C LYS A 82 -37.94 6.77 -3.60
N ILE A 83 -37.18 7.08 -2.55
CA ILE A 83 -37.50 8.11 -1.57
C ILE A 83 -36.41 9.18 -1.56
N THR A 84 -36.76 10.37 -1.10
CA THR A 84 -35.82 11.48 -0.93
C THR A 84 -35.49 11.60 0.55
N LEU A 85 -34.21 11.64 0.89
CA LEU A 85 -33.73 11.95 2.23
C LEU A 85 -32.83 13.19 2.17
N PRO A 86 -32.90 14.10 3.16
CA PRO A 86 -32.14 15.34 3.15
C PRO A 86 -30.62 15.14 3.32
N THR A 87 -30.19 13.96 3.78
CA THR A 87 -28.80 13.67 4.15
C THR A 87 -28.06 12.77 3.16
N LEU A 88 -28.60 12.55 1.94
CA LEU A 88 -27.93 11.71 0.94
C LEU A 88 -26.66 12.36 0.42
N GLY A 89 -25.60 11.57 0.32
CA GLY A 89 -24.35 11.96 -0.33
C GLY A 89 -24.52 12.08 -1.86
N ALA A 90 -23.50 12.66 -2.51
CA ALA A 90 -23.49 12.82 -3.95
C ALA A 90 -23.64 11.48 -4.68
N GLY A 91 -24.63 11.38 -5.55
CA GLY A 91 -24.91 10.18 -6.36
C GLY A 91 -25.61 9.03 -5.63
N GLU A 92 -25.91 9.18 -4.34
CA GLU A 92 -26.68 8.20 -3.56
C GLU A 92 -28.17 8.28 -3.87
N GLN A 93 -28.83 7.12 -3.81
CA GLN A 93 -30.27 6.97 -4.01
C GLN A 93 -30.85 6.12 -2.89
N ALA A 94 -31.94 6.60 -2.29
CA ALA A 94 -32.66 5.87 -1.24
C ALA A 94 -33.92 5.20 -1.78
N TYR A 95 -34.21 4.01 -1.28
CA TYR A 95 -35.37 3.21 -1.65
C TYR A 95 -36.08 2.69 -0.39
N ASP A 96 -37.41 2.75 -0.42
CA ASP A 96 -38.26 2.18 0.62
C ASP A 96 -38.43 0.68 0.42
N VAL A 97 -38.42 -0.07 1.52
CA VAL A 97 -38.74 -1.48 1.60
C VAL A 97 -39.52 -1.74 2.88
N ASN A 98 -40.44 -2.70 2.87
CA ASN A 98 -41.27 -2.97 4.04
C ASN A 98 -41.46 -4.46 4.19
N PHE A 99 -40.91 -5.01 5.27
CA PHE A 99 -40.84 -6.44 5.52
C PHE A 99 -42.04 -6.89 6.34
N GLU A 100 -42.65 -8.01 5.94
CA GLU A 100 -43.53 -8.75 6.85
C GLU A 100 -42.67 -9.48 7.87
N TRP A 101 -42.75 -9.08 9.13
CA TRP A 101 -41.91 -9.59 10.19
C TRP A 101 -42.70 -9.65 11.49
N ASP A 102 -43.23 -10.82 11.79
CA ASP A 102 -43.97 -11.06 13.03
C ASP A 102 -43.02 -11.24 14.23
N SER A 103 -43.59 -11.22 15.43
CA SER A 103 -42.85 -11.41 16.68
C SER A 103 -42.17 -12.77 16.78
N ASP A 104 -42.61 -13.79 16.03
CA ASP A 104 -42.06 -15.14 16.06
C ASP A 104 -40.74 -15.25 15.27
N PHE A 105 -40.41 -14.23 14.47
CA PHE A 105 -39.09 -14.05 13.86
C PHE A 105 -38.09 -13.32 14.79
N GLY A 106 -38.52 -12.67 15.87
CA GLY A 106 -37.62 -11.97 16.79
C GLY A 106 -36.92 -10.74 16.18
N ILE A 107 -35.66 -10.50 16.53
CA ILE A 107 -34.88 -9.31 16.11
C ILE A 107 -34.03 -9.64 14.87
N PRO A 108 -34.11 -8.85 13.77
CA PRO A 108 -33.21 -8.98 12.62
C PRO A 108 -31.75 -8.66 12.99
N GLY A 109 -30.78 -9.40 12.44
CA GLY A 109 -29.35 -9.07 12.59
C GLY A 109 -28.50 -9.36 11.37
N ALA A 110 -29.08 -9.92 10.32
CA ALA A 110 -28.47 -10.02 8.99
C ALA A 110 -29.55 -9.94 7.90
N PHE A 111 -29.16 -9.82 6.64
CA PHE A 111 -30.07 -9.99 5.51
C PHE A 111 -29.36 -10.57 4.29
N TYR A 112 -30.12 -11.29 3.47
CA TYR A 112 -29.73 -11.64 2.10
C TYR A 112 -30.23 -10.60 1.10
N ILE A 113 -29.46 -10.37 0.04
CA ILE A 113 -29.87 -9.57 -1.11
C ILE A 113 -29.59 -10.28 -2.43
N LYS A 114 -30.54 -10.17 -3.36
CA LYS A 114 -30.44 -10.65 -4.74
C LYS A 114 -30.69 -9.51 -5.71
N ASN A 115 -29.77 -9.36 -6.65
CA ASN A 115 -29.93 -8.47 -7.79
C ASN A 115 -30.32 -9.28 -9.03
N PHE A 116 -31.52 -9.04 -9.58
CA PHE A 116 -31.97 -9.65 -10.83
C PHE A 116 -31.81 -8.71 -12.04
N MET A 117 -31.27 -7.50 -11.85
CA MET A 117 -30.89 -6.58 -12.94
C MET A 117 -29.64 -7.09 -13.66
N GLN A 118 -29.44 -6.68 -14.91
CA GLN A 118 -28.21 -7.04 -15.63
C GLN A 118 -26.97 -6.37 -15.03
N ASN A 119 -27.11 -5.09 -14.66
CA ASN A 119 -26.02 -4.29 -14.10
C ASN A 119 -25.93 -4.45 -12.58
N GLU A 120 -24.71 -4.37 -12.07
CA GLU A 120 -24.41 -4.26 -10.66
C GLU A 120 -24.71 -2.87 -10.10
N PHE A 121 -24.85 -2.78 -8.78
CA PHE A 121 -24.92 -1.52 -8.05
C PHE A 121 -24.10 -1.60 -6.77
N TYR A 122 -23.72 -0.45 -6.23
CA TYR A 122 -23.02 -0.37 -4.96
C TYR A 122 -24.02 -0.17 -3.82
N LEU A 123 -24.10 -1.15 -2.91
CA LEU A 123 -24.95 -1.10 -1.73
C LEU A 123 -24.22 -0.37 -0.61
N LYS A 124 -24.73 0.80 -0.20
CA LYS A 124 -24.19 1.59 0.91
C LYS A 124 -24.67 1.06 2.25
N SER A 125 -25.99 0.96 2.42
CA SER A 125 -26.59 0.58 3.70
C SER A 125 -28.03 0.11 3.58
N LEU A 126 -28.49 -0.60 4.62
CA LEU A 126 -29.90 -0.80 4.93
C LEU A 126 -30.14 -0.30 6.36
N ILE A 127 -31.22 0.43 6.57
CA ILE A 127 -31.64 0.92 7.89
C ILE A 127 -33.04 0.40 8.15
N LEU A 128 -33.26 -0.27 9.27
CA LEU A 128 -34.59 -0.72 9.72
C LEU A 128 -35.06 0.16 10.87
N GLU A 129 -36.24 0.74 10.72
CA GLU A 129 -36.82 1.70 11.67
C GLU A 129 -37.86 1.01 12.56
N ASP A 130 -38.06 1.56 13.76
CA ASP A 130 -39.12 1.18 14.70
C ASP A 130 -39.18 -0.31 15.06
N ILE A 131 -38.03 -0.96 15.26
CA ILE A 131 -37.98 -2.34 15.72
C ILE A 131 -38.45 -2.40 17.19
N PRO A 132 -39.51 -3.19 17.51
CA PRO A 132 -40.06 -3.27 18.85
C PRO A 132 -39.00 -3.61 19.90
N ASN A 133 -38.95 -2.80 20.96
CA ASN A 133 -38.02 -2.95 22.08
C ASN A 133 -36.52 -2.92 21.69
N HIS A 134 -36.18 -2.42 20.50
CA HIS A 134 -34.80 -2.30 20.02
C HIS A 134 -34.49 -0.94 19.37
N GLY A 135 -35.45 -0.30 18.71
CA GLY A 135 -35.24 0.96 18.00
C GLY A 135 -34.76 0.75 16.57
N THR A 136 -33.72 1.47 16.15
CA THR A 136 -33.20 1.41 14.77
C THR A 136 -32.07 0.40 14.63
N ILE A 137 -32.06 -0.37 13.53
CA ILE A 137 -30.97 -1.30 13.20
C ILE A 137 -30.27 -0.82 11.94
N HIS A 138 -28.95 -0.70 12.00
CA HIS A 138 -28.12 -0.22 10.91
C HIS A 138 -27.30 -1.36 10.32
N PHE A 139 -27.29 -1.43 8.99
CA PHE A 139 -26.41 -2.31 8.22
C PHE A 139 -25.53 -1.42 7.35
N VAL A 140 -24.22 -1.42 7.64
CA VAL A 140 -23.22 -0.70 6.84
C VAL A 140 -22.61 -1.71 5.87
N CYS A 141 -22.95 -1.59 4.60
CA CYS A 141 -22.67 -2.63 3.59
C CYS A 141 -21.44 -2.32 2.74
N ASN A 142 -21.40 -1.10 2.17
CA ASN A 142 -20.32 -0.59 1.31
C ASN A 142 -19.74 -1.64 0.34
N SER A 143 -20.60 -2.30 -0.45
CA SER A 143 -20.18 -3.41 -1.32
C SER A 143 -20.95 -3.46 -2.64
N TRP A 144 -20.28 -3.94 -3.69
CA TRP A 144 -20.90 -4.15 -5.00
C TRP A 144 -21.77 -5.40 -5.03
N VAL A 145 -22.99 -5.29 -5.56
CA VAL A 145 -23.95 -6.39 -5.70
C VAL A 145 -24.21 -6.67 -7.18
N TYR A 146 -23.53 -7.69 -7.70
CA TYR A 146 -23.70 -8.19 -9.07
C TYR A 146 -24.99 -8.99 -9.23
N ASN A 147 -25.34 -9.28 -10.49
CA ASN A 147 -26.47 -10.17 -10.79
C ASN A 147 -26.33 -11.49 -10.04
N SER A 148 -27.43 -11.99 -9.47
CA SER A 148 -27.44 -13.19 -8.63
C SER A 148 -26.91 -14.44 -9.34
N LYS A 149 -26.94 -14.48 -10.69
CA LYS A 149 -26.39 -15.58 -11.48
C LYS A 149 -24.86 -15.68 -11.42
N ASN A 150 -24.18 -14.60 -11.04
CA ASN A 150 -22.72 -14.58 -10.89
C ASN A 150 -22.26 -15.17 -9.55
N TYR A 151 -23.16 -15.28 -8.57
CA TYR A 151 -22.83 -15.77 -7.24
C TYR A 151 -23.22 -17.23 -7.05
N LYS A 152 -22.35 -18.00 -6.37
CA LYS A 152 -22.67 -19.37 -5.92
C LYS A 152 -23.62 -19.37 -4.71
N THR A 153 -23.53 -18.34 -3.88
CA THR A 153 -24.30 -18.15 -2.65
C THR A 153 -24.87 -16.74 -2.61
N ASP A 154 -26.01 -16.57 -1.96
CA ASP A 154 -26.64 -15.26 -1.83
C ASP A 154 -25.78 -14.30 -1.00
N ARG A 155 -25.74 -13.03 -1.39
CA ARG A 155 -24.97 -12.00 -0.68
C ARG A 155 -25.60 -11.72 0.67
N ILE A 156 -24.83 -11.90 1.74
CA ILE A 156 -25.25 -11.66 3.11
C ILE A 156 -24.58 -10.40 3.68
N PHE A 157 -25.32 -9.65 4.50
CA PHE A 157 -24.83 -8.50 5.24
C PHE A 157 -25.28 -8.57 6.69
N PHE A 158 -24.42 -8.19 7.62
CA PHE A 158 -24.70 -8.20 9.06
C PHE A 158 -25.01 -6.80 9.56
N ALA A 159 -25.78 -6.71 10.65
CA ALA A 159 -25.97 -5.46 11.38
C ALA A 159 -24.63 -4.96 11.94
N ASN A 160 -24.54 -3.66 12.20
CA ASN A 160 -23.30 -3.00 12.60
C ASN A 160 -22.83 -3.33 14.03
N ASN A 161 -23.53 -4.21 14.75
CA ASN A 161 -23.08 -4.75 16.04
C ASN A 161 -21.70 -5.43 15.91
N THR A 162 -20.94 -5.41 17.01
CA THR A 162 -19.60 -6.01 17.09
C THR A 162 -19.64 -7.19 18.05
N TYR A 163 -19.08 -8.34 17.63
CA TYR A 163 -19.08 -9.55 18.44
C TYR A 163 -17.75 -10.29 18.30
N LEU A 164 -17.19 -10.72 19.43
CA LEU A 164 -16.26 -11.84 19.44
C LEU A 164 -16.99 -13.11 18.94
N PRO A 165 -16.27 -14.13 18.44
CA PRO A 165 -16.90 -15.39 18.05
C PRO A 165 -17.76 -16.01 19.17
N SER A 166 -17.28 -15.94 20.41
CA SER A 166 -17.99 -16.43 21.62
C SER A 166 -19.27 -15.65 21.96
N GLU A 167 -19.37 -14.39 21.54
CA GLU A 167 -20.50 -13.49 21.82
C GLU A 167 -21.47 -13.37 20.64
N THR A 168 -21.16 -14.01 19.52
CA THR A 168 -22.01 -13.97 18.35
C THR A 168 -23.36 -14.63 18.67
N PRO A 169 -24.50 -13.96 18.40
CA PRO A 169 -25.81 -14.56 18.65
C PRO A 169 -25.91 -15.94 18.01
N ALA A 170 -26.31 -16.95 18.77
CA ALA A 170 -26.28 -18.34 18.32
C ALA A 170 -26.93 -18.59 16.94
N PRO A 171 -28.06 -17.94 16.58
CA PRO A 171 -28.65 -18.08 15.25
C PRO A 171 -27.78 -17.53 14.09
N LEU A 172 -26.81 -16.65 14.36
CA LEU A 172 -25.91 -16.05 13.36
C LEU A 172 -24.58 -16.80 13.19
N LEU A 173 -24.20 -17.69 14.12
CA LEU A 173 -22.90 -18.39 14.10
C LEU A 173 -22.61 -19.09 12.76
N LYS A 174 -23.57 -19.88 12.27
CA LYS A 174 -23.41 -20.59 10.99
C LYS A 174 -23.26 -19.64 9.79
N TYR A 175 -23.96 -18.50 9.80
CA TYR A 175 -23.84 -17.50 8.74
C TYR A 175 -22.48 -16.79 8.76
N ARG A 176 -21.96 -16.50 9.96
CA ARG A 176 -20.62 -15.95 10.17
C ARG A 176 -19.55 -16.88 9.60
N GLU A 177 -19.62 -18.17 9.93
CA GLU A 177 -18.68 -19.18 9.42
C GLU A 177 -18.79 -19.40 7.90
N GLU A 178 -20.00 -19.43 7.35
CA GLU A 178 -20.25 -19.64 5.92
C GLU A 178 -19.74 -18.47 5.09
N GLU A 179 -19.90 -17.22 5.55
CA GLU A 179 -19.34 -16.07 4.85
C GLU A 179 -17.80 -16.11 4.84
N LEU A 180 -17.16 -16.45 5.96
CA LEU A 180 -15.70 -16.63 6.00
C LEU A 180 -15.22 -17.74 5.05
N LYS A 181 -15.99 -18.82 4.90
CA LYS A 181 -15.69 -19.86 3.89
C LYS A 181 -15.83 -19.32 2.46
N ASN A 182 -16.86 -18.52 2.18
CA ASN A 182 -17.08 -17.95 0.86
C ASN A 182 -15.94 -17.01 0.44
N VAL A 183 -15.49 -16.13 1.34
CA VAL A 183 -14.41 -15.17 1.05
C VAL A 183 -13.03 -15.82 0.99
N ARG A 184 -12.81 -16.98 1.62
CA ARG A 184 -11.57 -17.76 1.42
C ARG A 184 -11.50 -18.46 0.07
N GLY A 185 -12.65 -18.86 -0.47
CA GLY A 185 -12.72 -19.69 -1.67
C GLY A 185 -12.09 -21.08 -1.47
N ASP A 186 -11.63 -21.68 -2.57
CA ASP A 186 -11.11 -23.06 -2.61
C ASP A 186 -9.64 -23.17 -3.05
N GLY A 187 -8.96 -22.04 -3.27
CA GLY A 187 -7.56 -22.00 -3.72
C GLY A 187 -7.33 -22.31 -5.20
N THR A 188 -8.38 -22.56 -5.99
CA THR A 188 -8.28 -22.97 -7.40
C THR A 188 -8.93 -21.96 -8.33
N GLY A 189 -8.78 -22.14 -9.64
CA GLY A 189 -9.46 -21.34 -10.68
C GLY A 189 -8.91 -19.93 -10.89
N GLU A 190 -9.25 -19.36 -12.06
CA GLU A 190 -9.02 -17.95 -12.36
C GLU A 190 -10.07 -17.10 -11.65
N ARG A 191 -9.64 -15.98 -11.07
CA ARG A 191 -10.52 -15.04 -10.38
C ARG A 191 -11.26 -14.14 -11.37
N LYS A 192 -12.54 -13.88 -11.08
CA LYS A 192 -13.45 -13.06 -11.92
C LYS A 192 -13.76 -11.74 -11.24
N GLU A 193 -14.20 -10.76 -12.01
CA GLU A 193 -14.45 -9.38 -11.55
C GLU A 193 -15.38 -9.31 -10.32
N TRP A 194 -16.41 -10.15 -10.27
CA TRP A 194 -17.38 -10.19 -9.18
C TRP A 194 -16.97 -11.06 -7.98
N ASP A 195 -15.83 -11.76 -8.07
CA ASP A 195 -15.35 -12.59 -6.98
C ASP A 195 -14.95 -11.72 -5.77
N ARG A 196 -15.23 -12.22 -4.57
CA ARG A 196 -14.80 -11.66 -3.28
C ARG A 196 -13.86 -12.62 -2.56
N ILE A 197 -13.02 -13.31 -3.34
CA ILE A 197 -12.16 -14.38 -2.86
C ILE A 197 -10.77 -13.80 -2.58
N TYR A 198 -10.38 -13.85 -1.31
CA TYR A 198 -9.07 -13.44 -0.81
C TYR A 198 -8.21 -14.68 -0.65
N ASP A 199 -7.05 -14.71 -1.30
CA ASP A 199 -6.11 -15.81 -1.20
C ASP A 199 -4.70 -15.33 -1.57
N TYR A 200 -3.70 -16.12 -1.23
CA TYR A 200 -2.29 -15.77 -1.38
C TYR A 200 -1.67 -16.36 -2.64
N ASP A 201 -0.72 -15.64 -3.21
CA ASP A 201 0.19 -16.17 -4.22
C ASP A 201 1.52 -15.40 -4.16
N VAL A 202 2.56 -15.94 -4.80
CA VAL A 202 3.89 -15.33 -4.88
C VAL A 202 3.93 -14.27 -5.98
N TYR A 203 4.94 -13.40 -5.98
CA TYR A 203 5.16 -12.45 -7.08
C TYR A 203 5.82 -13.16 -8.26
N ASN A 204 5.01 -13.89 -9.00
CA ASN A 204 5.37 -14.55 -10.26
C ASN A 204 4.68 -13.94 -11.48
N ASP A 205 4.02 -12.78 -11.29
CA ASP A 205 3.26 -12.06 -12.31
C ASP A 205 3.95 -10.78 -12.81
N LEU A 206 5.20 -10.54 -12.38
CA LEU A 206 5.97 -9.36 -12.78
C LEU A 206 6.69 -9.54 -14.13
N GLY A 207 7.04 -10.78 -14.49
CA GLY A 207 7.72 -11.11 -15.73
C GLY A 207 6.78 -11.42 -16.89
N ASN A 208 7.29 -11.34 -18.11
CA ASN A 208 6.60 -11.80 -19.32
C ASN A 208 7.53 -12.64 -20.22
N PRO A 209 7.96 -13.83 -19.77
CA PRO A 209 8.94 -14.66 -20.49
C PRO A 209 8.45 -15.10 -21.89
N ASP A 210 7.14 -15.25 -22.09
CA ASP A 210 6.56 -15.56 -23.39
C ASP A 210 6.90 -14.49 -24.45
N SER A 211 7.02 -13.22 -24.05
CA SER A 211 7.45 -12.11 -24.90
C SER A 211 8.97 -12.00 -25.10
N GLY A 212 9.78 -12.82 -24.43
CA GLY A 212 11.24 -12.91 -24.60
C GLY A 212 12.03 -12.90 -23.29
N ASP A 213 13.26 -13.44 -23.33
CA ASP A 213 14.09 -13.67 -22.14
C ASP A 213 14.45 -12.38 -21.40
N LYS A 214 14.50 -11.25 -22.11
CA LYS A 214 14.71 -9.92 -21.49
C LYS A 214 13.58 -9.51 -20.54
N TYR A 215 12.38 -10.06 -20.70
CA TYR A 215 11.22 -9.80 -19.86
C TYR A 215 11.00 -10.87 -18.79
N ALA A 216 11.83 -11.92 -18.75
CA ALA A 216 11.79 -12.90 -17.67
C ALA A 216 12.29 -12.26 -16.36
N ARG A 217 11.59 -12.52 -15.26
CA ARG A 217 11.94 -12.06 -13.90
C ARG A 217 11.89 -13.25 -12.95
N PRO A 218 12.73 -13.27 -11.91
CA PRO A 218 12.65 -14.32 -10.91
C PRO A 218 11.33 -14.24 -10.14
N VAL A 219 10.83 -15.39 -9.69
CA VAL A 219 9.70 -15.44 -8.75
C VAL A 219 10.18 -14.95 -7.39
N LEU A 220 9.44 -14.02 -6.78
CA LEU A 220 9.68 -13.55 -5.42
C LEU A 220 8.64 -14.16 -4.47
N GLY A 221 9.12 -14.82 -3.42
CA GLY A 221 8.37 -15.70 -2.55
C GLY A 221 8.89 -17.14 -2.63
N GLY A 222 9.21 -17.72 -1.49
CA GLY A 222 9.89 -19.01 -1.34
C GLY A 222 11.27 -18.87 -0.68
N SER A 223 12.07 -19.93 -0.71
CA SER A 223 13.34 -19.97 0.04
C SER A 223 14.48 -19.17 -0.60
N ALA A 224 14.55 -19.10 -1.93
CA ALA A 224 15.67 -18.43 -2.62
C ALA A 224 15.59 -16.90 -2.53
N LEU A 225 14.40 -16.36 -2.79
CA LEU A 225 14.05 -14.94 -2.71
C LEU A 225 12.80 -14.80 -1.83
N PRO A 226 12.95 -14.87 -0.49
CA PRO A 226 11.85 -14.65 0.46
C PRO A 226 11.11 -13.36 0.16
N TYR A 227 9.78 -13.39 0.24
CA TYR A 227 8.97 -12.19 -0.01
C TYR A 227 7.58 -12.28 0.63
N PRO A 228 6.96 -11.14 1.00
CA PRO A 228 5.53 -11.11 1.32
C PRO A 228 4.68 -11.71 0.19
N ARG A 229 3.58 -12.36 0.54
CA ARG A 229 2.59 -12.83 -0.45
C ARG A 229 1.71 -11.68 -0.94
N ARG A 230 1.21 -11.81 -2.16
CA ARG A 230 0.23 -10.90 -2.78
C ARG A 230 -1.12 -11.57 -2.95
N GLY A 231 -2.13 -10.82 -3.38
CA GLY A 231 -3.45 -11.35 -3.74
C GLY A 231 -3.40 -12.28 -4.96
N ARG A 232 -3.89 -13.51 -4.80
CA ARG A 232 -3.97 -14.52 -5.87
C ARG A 232 -4.92 -14.10 -6.98
N THR A 233 -4.50 -14.29 -8.24
CA THR A 233 -5.29 -13.95 -9.44
C THR A 233 -5.65 -15.17 -10.29
N GLY A 234 -4.76 -16.16 -10.39
CA GLY A 234 -5.07 -17.48 -10.97
C GLY A 234 -5.21 -17.53 -12.49
N ARG A 235 -4.58 -16.62 -13.26
CA ARG A 235 -4.65 -16.52 -14.74
C ARG A 235 -3.97 -17.68 -15.49
N GLY A 236 -3.34 -18.60 -14.75
CA GLY A 236 -2.62 -19.74 -15.29
C GLY A 236 -1.16 -19.41 -15.65
N LYS A 237 -0.43 -20.45 -16.07
CA LYS A 237 1.03 -20.42 -16.22
C LYS A 237 1.47 -19.97 -17.62
N THR A 238 2.59 -19.26 -17.75
CA THR A 238 3.17 -18.93 -19.07
C THR A 238 3.62 -20.19 -19.81
N ARG A 239 3.84 -20.09 -21.13
CA ARG A 239 4.27 -21.24 -21.95
C ARG A 239 5.74 -21.54 -21.77
N LYS A 240 6.58 -20.51 -21.69
CA LYS A 240 8.04 -20.66 -21.56
C LYS A 240 8.51 -20.95 -20.13
N ASP A 241 7.82 -20.40 -19.13
CA ASP A 241 8.14 -20.64 -17.73
C ASP A 241 6.87 -21.02 -16.93
N PRO A 242 6.70 -22.29 -16.53
CA PRO A 242 5.54 -22.73 -15.79
C PRO A 242 5.47 -22.19 -14.36
N ASN A 243 6.50 -21.50 -13.87
CA ASN A 243 6.49 -20.84 -12.57
C ASN A 243 5.97 -19.39 -12.65
N SER A 244 5.98 -18.78 -13.83
CA SER A 244 5.44 -17.44 -14.09
C SER A 244 3.94 -17.47 -14.42
N GLU A 245 3.17 -16.50 -13.93
CA GLU A 245 1.75 -16.31 -14.25
C GLU A 245 1.59 -15.53 -15.56
N LYS A 246 0.57 -15.87 -16.37
CA LYS A 246 0.29 -15.17 -17.63
C LYS A 246 -0.08 -13.69 -17.38
N PRO A 247 0.41 -12.76 -18.21
CA PRO A 247 -0.10 -11.39 -18.24
C PRO A 247 -1.57 -11.32 -18.65
N SER A 248 -2.26 -10.25 -18.25
CA SER A 248 -3.64 -9.96 -18.68
C SER A 248 -3.92 -8.45 -18.62
N ASP A 249 -4.84 -8.01 -19.47
CA ASP A 249 -5.38 -6.65 -19.43
C ASP A 249 -6.25 -6.39 -18.19
N PHE A 250 -6.81 -7.46 -17.61
CA PHE A 250 -7.53 -7.43 -16.35
C PHE A 250 -6.66 -8.02 -15.24
N VAL A 251 -6.41 -7.23 -14.19
CA VAL A 251 -5.79 -7.71 -12.96
C VAL A 251 -6.88 -7.79 -11.91
N TYR A 252 -7.16 -9.01 -11.47
CA TYR A 252 -8.14 -9.24 -10.44
C TYR A 252 -7.70 -8.64 -9.09
N LEU A 253 -8.69 -8.11 -8.39
CA LEU A 253 -8.71 -7.89 -6.96
C LEU A 253 -10.10 -8.28 -6.44
N PRO A 254 -10.23 -8.71 -5.17
CA PRO A 254 -11.53 -8.91 -4.55
C PRO A 254 -12.41 -7.68 -4.76
N ARG A 255 -13.65 -7.86 -5.22
CA ARG A 255 -14.42 -6.77 -5.81
C ARG A 255 -14.59 -5.54 -4.92
N ASP A 256 -14.69 -5.73 -3.62
CA ASP A 256 -14.89 -4.65 -2.66
C ASP A 256 -13.59 -3.88 -2.33
N GLU A 257 -12.42 -4.41 -2.70
CA GLU A 257 -11.13 -3.69 -2.68
C GLU A 257 -10.98 -2.74 -3.88
N ALA A 258 -11.79 -2.89 -4.93
CA ALA A 258 -11.92 -1.93 -6.02
C ALA A 258 -12.91 -0.82 -5.62
N PHE A 259 -12.46 0.05 -4.72
CA PHE A 259 -13.23 1.20 -4.26
C PHE A 259 -13.63 2.07 -5.46
N GLY A 260 -14.91 2.45 -5.50
CA GLY A 260 -15.42 3.37 -6.50
C GLY A 260 -15.04 4.81 -6.14
N HIS A 261 -14.76 5.63 -7.15
CA HIS A 261 -14.41 7.03 -6.97
C HIS A 261 -15.39 7.92 -7.73
N LEU A 262 -15.85 9.01 -7.09
CA LEU A 262 -16.79 9.94 -7.69
C LEU A 262 -16.16 10.76 -8.82
N LYS A 263 -14.83 10.92 -8.81
CA LYS A 263 -14.04 11.42 -9.92
C LYS A 263 -12.88 10.45 -10.18
N SER A 264 -12.54 10.22 -11.44
CA SER A 264 -11.40 9.38 -11.80
C SER A 264 -10.07 9.96 -11.29
N SER A 265 -9.99 11.27 -11.07
CA SER A 265 -8.84 11.92 -10.42
C SER A 265 -8.75 11.73 -8.91
N ASP A 266 -9.84 11.40 -8.22
CA ASP A 266 -9.80 11.11 -6.79
C ASP A 266 -8.98 9.83 -6.50
N PHE A 267 -8.61 9.06 -7.53
CA PHE A 267 -7.69 7.93 -7.45
C PHE A 267 -6.53 8.03 -8.43
N LEU A 268 -5.47 8.72 -7.99
CA LEU A 268 -4.24 8.94 -8.78
C LEU A 268 -3.57 7.65 -9.27
N ALA A 269 -3.89 6.48 -8.69
CA ALA A 269 -3.38 5.19 -9.15
C ALA A 269 -3.75 4.87 -10.61
N TYR A 270 -4.90 5.34 -11.11
CA TYR A 270 -5.23 5.23 -12.53
C TYR A 270 -4.23 6.00 -13.41
N GLY A 271 -3.61 7.05 -12.86
CA GLY A 271 -2.53 7.80 -13.47
C GLY A 271 -1.31 6.94 -13.79
N ILE A 272 -0.95 5.95 -12.96
CA ILE A 272 0.20 5.06 -13.21
C ILE A 272 0.00 4.28 -14.52
N LYS A 273 -1.18 3.67 -14.69
CA LYS A 273 -1.52 2.93 -15.89
C LYS A 273 -1.52 3.86 -17.11
N SER A 274 -2.17 5.02 -17.01
CA SER A 274 -2.23 5.98 -18.12
C SER A 274 -0.88 6.58 -18.47
N VAL A 275 -0.01 6.83 -17.50
CA VAL A 275 1.38 7.28 -17.77
C VAL A 275 2.13 6.19 -18.53
N SER A 276 2.07 4.94 -18.07
CA SER A 276 2.78 3.82 -18.71
C SER A 276 2.26 3.51 -20.12
N GLN A 277 0.94 3.51 -20.33
CA GLN A 277 0.32 3.04 -21.57
C GLN A 277 0.04 4.16 -22.58
N ASP A 278 -0.26 5.37 -22.11
CA ASP A 278 -0.75 6.45 -22.96
C ASP A 278 0.26 7.62 -23.07
N VAL A 279 0.99 7.97 -22.00
CA VAL A 279 1.94 9.12 -22.02
C VAL A 279 3.32 8.71 -22.50
N LEU A 280 3.88 7.62 -21.95
CA LEU A 280 5.25 7.22 -22.23
C LEU A 280 5.50 7.02 -23.74
N PRO A 281 4.63 6.33 -24.50
CA PRO A 281 4.82 6.20 -25.96
C PRO A 281 4.81 7.55 -26.69
N VAL A 282 3.99 8.50 -26.25
CA VAL A 282 3.90 9.83 -26.86
C VAL A 282 5.18 10.65 -26.61
N LEU A 283 5.76 10.53 -25.41
CA LEU A 283 7.06 11.13 -25.11
C LEU A 283 8.17 10.45 -25.91
N THR A 284 8.20 9.12 -25.98
CA THR A 284 9.18 8.37 -26.78
C THR A 284 9.13 8.79 -28.24
N ASP A 285 7.95 8.84 -28.86
CA ASP A 285 7.77 9.31 -30.24
C ASP A 285 8.31 10.75 -30.44
N ALA A 286 8.17 11.62 -29.43
CA ALA A 286 8.62 13.00 -29.49
C ALA A 286 10.15 13.11 -29.41
N PHE A 287 10.80 12.28 -28.60
CA PHE A 287 12.27 12.19 -28.55
C PHE A 287 12.83 11.54 -29.83
N ASP A 288 12.27 10.41 -30.28
CA ASP A 288 12.69 9.72 -31.50
C ASP A 288 12.50 10.59 -32.74
N GLY A 289 11.46 11.43 -32.73
CA GLY A 289 11.19 12.43 -33.77
C GLY A 289 12.02 13.71 -33.69
N ASN A 290 12.95 13.83 -32.74
CA ASN A 290 13.74 15.04 -32.44
C ASN A 290 12.90 16.30 -32.18
N ILE A 291 11.68 16.13 -31.66
CA ILE A 291 10.80 17.24 -31.25
C ILE A 291 11.26 17.76 -29.88
N LEU A 292 11.70 16.86 -29.00
CA LEU A 292 12.30 17.17 -27.71
C LEU A 292 13.80 16.86 -27.73
N SER A 293 14.59 17.65 -27.00
CA SER A 293 16.01 17.36 -26.76
C SER A 293 16.16 16.10 -25.93
N LEU A 294 17.09 15.22 -26.29
CA LEU A 294 17.38 13.99 -25.53
C LEU A 294 17.98 14.25 -24.14
N GLU A 295 18.59 15.42 -23.94
CA GLU A 295 19.30 15.78 -22.71
C GLU A 295 18.99 17.22 -22.29
N PHE A 296 19.24 17.52 -21.00
CA PHE A 296 19.22 18.88 -20.47
C PHE A 296 20.64 19.45 -20.42
N ASP A 297 20.85 20.64 -20.98
CA ASP A 297 22.18 21.27 -21.03
C ASP A 297 22.53 22.00 -19.72
N ASN A 298 21.52 22.38 -18.93
CA ASN A 298 21.71 23.14 -17.70
C ASN A 298 20.46 23.08 -16.78
N PHE A 299 20.63 23.49 -15.52
CA PHE A 299 19.53 23.48 -14.54
C PHE A 299 18.36 24.42 -14.88
N ALA A 300 18.52 25.42 -15.76
CA ALA A 300 17.41 26.28 -16.15
C ALA A 300 16.40 25.53 -17.04
N GLU A 301 16.84 24.56 -17.83
CA GLU A 301 15.95 23.74 -18.66
C GLU A 301 15.09 22.80 -17.82
N VAL A 302 15.67 22.21 -16.77
CA VAL A 302 14.90 21.45 -15.78
C VAL A 302 13.86 22.35 -15.09
N ARG A 303 14.26 23.56 -14.69
CA ARG A 303 13.32 24.54 -14.08
C ARG A 303 12.19 24.94 -15.01
N LYS A 304 12.44 25.00 -16.33
CA LYS A 304 11.42 25.36 -17.32
C LYS A 304 10.22 24.43 -17.26
N LEU A 305 10.40 23.16 -16.88
CA LEU A 305 9.30 22.20 -16.68
C LEU A 305 8.26 22.68 -15.66
N TYR A 306 8.63 23.55 -14.71
CA TYR A 306 7.74 24.06 -13.67
C TYR A 306 7.24 25.50 -13.93
N GLU A 307 7.96 26.25 -14.76
CA GLU A 307 7.68 27.67 -15.01
C GLU A 307 6.92 27.89 -16.33
N GLY A 308 7.38 27.26 -17.41
CA GLY A 308 6.87 27.45 -18.77
C GLY A 308 6.48 26.16 -19.51
N GLY A 309 6.73 24.99 -18.92
CA GLY A 309 6.50 23.69 -19.54
C GLY A 309 7.35 23.47 -20.81
N VAL A 310 6.90 22.50 -21.59
CA VAL A 310 7.50 22.09 -22.87
C VAL A 310 6.46 22.24 -23.97
N THR A 311 6.87 22.72 -25.13
CA THR A 311 5.99 22.82 -26.30
C THR A 311 6.05 21.51 -27.06
N LEU A 312 4.91 20.81 -27.16
CA LEU A 312 4.74 19.70 -28.08
C LEU A 312 3.77 20.07 -29.20
N PRO A 313 3.96 19.55 -30.42
CA PRO A 313 3.00 19.73 -31.50
C PRO A 313 1.59 19.22 -31.13
N THR A 314 0.55 19.88 -31.64
CA THR A 314 -0.86 19.60 -31.28
C THR A 314 -1.29 18.15 -31.50
N ASN A 315 -0.72 17.46 -32.49
CA ASN A 315 -0.97 16.04 -32.77
C ASN A 315 -0.43 15.08 -31.71
N PHE A 316 0.55 15.51 -30.89
CA PHE A 316 1.00 14.77 -29.71
C PHE A 316 0.09 15.05 -28.52
N LEU A 317 -0.25 16.32 -28.30
CA LEU A 317 -1.12 16.75 -27.19
C LEU A 317 -2.52 16.14 -27.27
N SER A 318 -3.09 16.01 -28.47
CA SER A 318 -4.42 15.43 -28.65
C SER A 318 -4.52 13.96 -28.25
N LYS A 319 -3.40 13.22 -28.22
CA LYS A 319 -3.36 11.80 -27.80
C LYS A 319 -3.56 11.62 -26.29
N ILE A 320 -3.20 12.63 -25.50
CA ILE A 320 -3.15 12.55 -24.02
C ILE A 320 -4.11 13.51 -23.31
N ALA A 321 -4.46 14.64 -23.94
CA ALA A 321 -5.40 15.63 -23.41
C ALA A 321 -6.79 15.07 -23.03
N PRO A 322 -7.34 14.01 -23.67
CA PRO A 322 -8.63 13.45 -23.26
C PRO A 322 -8.61 12.75 -21.90
N ILE A 323 -7.44 12.38 -21.37
CA ILE A 323 -7.32 11.51 -20.19
C ILE A 323 -7.43 12.36 -18.90
N PRO A 324 -8.47 12.17 -18.06
CA PRO A 324 -8.76 13.07 -16.94
C PRO A 324 -7.64 13.17 -15.89
N VAL A 325 -7.05 12.04 -15.48
CA VAL A 325 -5.98 12.04 -14.46
C VAL A 325 -4.70 12.73 -14.96
N ILE A 326 -4.40 12.58 -16.25
CA ILE A 326 -3.26 13.23 -16.91
C ILE A 326 -3.43 14.75 -16.92
N LYS A 327 -4.65 15.28 -17.10
CA LYS A 327 -4.89 16.73 -17.03
C LYS A 327 -4.57 17.34 -15.67
N GLU A 328 -4.70 16.58 -14.58
CA GLU A 328 -4.35 17.06 -13.25
C GLU A 328 -2.83 17.05 -13.00
N ILE A 329 -2.13 16.03 -13.52
CA ILE A 329 -0.68 15.88 -13.41
C ILE A 329 0.05 16.87 -14.32
N PHE A 330 -0.39 16.99 -15.57
CA PHE A 330 0.20 17.82 -16.61
C PHE A 330 -0.78 18.95 -16.93
N ARG A 331 -0.86 19.94 -16.04
CA ARG A 331 -1.68 21.13 -16.30
C ARG A 331 -1.30 21.69 -17.66
N THR A 332 -2.29 21.81 -18.54
CA THR A 332 -2.13 22.36 -19.88
C THR A 332 -3.16 23.44 -20.11
N ASP A 333 -2.73 24.60 -20.60
CA ASP A 333 -3.58 25.68 -21.08
C ASP A 333 -4.01 25.46 -22.55
N GLY A 334 -3.70 24.27 -23.11
CA GLY A 334 -3.97 23.91 -24.50
C GLY A 334 -2.76 24.07 -25.42
N GLU A 335 -1.71 24.78 -25.00
CA GLU A 335 -0.50 25.04 -25.79
C GLU A 335 0.79 24.58 -25.08
N GLN A 336 0.87 24.73 -23.75
CA GLN A 336 2.01 24.27 -22.94
C GLN A 336 1.72 22.90 -22.32
N PHE A 337 2.63 21.96 -22.50
CA PHE A 337 2.55 20.59 -21.95
C PHE A 337 3.64 20.38 -20.90
N LEU A 338 3.47 19.40 -20.01
CA LEU A 338 4.39 19.15 -18.88
C LEU A 338 4.66 20.39 -18.01
N LYS A 339 3.69 21.30 -17.84
CA LYS A 339 3.82 22.40 -16.88
C LYS A 339 3.48 21.90 -15.48
N TYR A 340 4.47 21.32 -14.83
CA TYR A 340 4.32 20.74 -13.49
C TYR A 340 4.17 21.85 -12.43
N PRO A 341 3.49 21.59 -11.30
CA PRO A 341 3.54 22.50 -10.16
C PRO A 341 4.98 22.62 -9.63
N PRO A 342 5.45 23.83 -9.27
CA PRO A 342 6.77 24.01 -8.67
C PRO A 342 6.97 23.14 -7.41
N PRO A 343 8.03 22.31 -7.34
CA PRO A 343 8.32 21.47 -6.18
C PRO A 343 8.53 22.32 -4.93
N LYS A 344 8.01 21.88 -3.77
CA LYS A 344 8.09 22.64 -2.51
C LYS A 344 9.52 23.04 -2.14
N VAL A 345 10.49 22.14 -2.34
CA VAL A 345 11.92 22.36 -2.07
C VAL A 345 12.52 23.54 -2.86
N MET A 346 11.88 23.96 -3.97
CA MET A 346 12.36 25.06 -4.82
C MET A 346 11.48 26.32 -4.76
N GLN A 347 10.41 26.34 -3.96
CA GLN A 347 9.44 27.45 -3.97
C GLN A 347 9.99 28.74 -3.36
N VAL A 348 10.87 28.62 -2.37
CA VAL A 348 11.48 29.76 -1.67
C VAL A 348 12.85 30.06 -2.26
N ASP A 349 13.71 29.05 -2.38
CA ASP A 349 15.06 29.15 -2.93
C ASP A 349 15.28 28.04 -3.97
N LYS A 350 15.60 28.44 -5.20
CA LYS A 350 15.76 27.52 -6.35
C LYS A 350 17.10 26.77 -6.37
N SER A 351 17.99 27.09 -5.44
CA SER A 351 19.35 26.54 -5.31
C SER A 351 19.62 25.88 -3.96
N ALA A 352 18.77 26.05 -2.96
CA ALA A 352 18.98 25.50 -1.61
C ALA A 352 19.19 23.97 -1.60
N TRP A 353 18.57 23.23 -2.52
CA TRP A 353 18.76 21.79 -2.70
C TRP A 353 20.22 21.38 -2.97
N MET A 354 21.07 22.31 -3.42
CA MET A 354 22.49 22.06 -3.69
C MET A 354 23.38 22.19 -2.45
N THR A 355 22.86 22.76 -1.36
CA THR A 355 23.62 23.03 -0.14
C THR A 355 23.95 21.74 0.61
N ASP A 356 24.96 21.77 1.48
CA ASP A 356 25.30 20.63 2.34
C ASP A 356 24.31 20.50 3.49
N GLU A 357 23.79 21.63 3.95
CA GLU A 357 22.75 21.73 4.97
C GLU A 357 21.47 21.02 4.51
N GLU A 358 20.96 21.32 3.31
CA GLU A 358 19.73 20.67 2.82
C GLU A 358 19.95 19.18 2.53
N PHE A 359 21.09 18.81 1.95
CA PHE A 359 21.45 17.42 1.72
C PHE A 359 21.45 16.60 3.02
N ALA A 360 22.02 17.13 4.10
CA ALA A 360 21.99 16.45 5.40
C ALA A 360 20.61 16.50 6.06
N ARG A 361 19.91 17.63 5.99
CA ARG A 361 18.57 17.81 6.58
C ARG A 361 17.54 16.85 5.99
N GLU A 362 17.60 16.57 4.68
CA GLU A 362 16.68 15.64 4.03
C GLU A 362 16.82 14.20 4.56
N THR A 363 17.96 13.80 5.13
CA THR A 363 18.12 12.47 5.74
C THR A 363 17.30 12.25 7.02
N ILE A 364 16.79 13.34 7.61
CA ILE A 364 15.97 13.32 8.84
C ILE A 364 14.58 13.95 8.66
N ALA A 365 14.35 14.67 7.55
CA ALA A 365 13.12 15.42 7.31
C ALA A 365 12.71 15.52 5.83
N GLY A 366 13.37 14.74 4.96
CA GLY A 366 13.08 14.65 3.53
C GLY A 366 12.20 13.47 3.18
N LEU A 367 12.38 12.93 1.97
CA LEU A 367 11.59 11.83 1.41
C LEU A 367 11.92 10.47 2.04
N ASN A 368 13.16 10.26 2.50
CA ASN A 368 13.61 8.99 3.08
C ASN A 368 14.22 9.18 4.49
N PRO A 369 13.44 9.69 5.45
CA PRO A 369 13.97 10.19 6.70
C PRO A 369 14.26 9.08 7.72
N ASN A 370 14.24 7.80 7.34
CA ASN A 370 14.25 6.66 8.26
C ASN A 370 15.41 5.67 8.04
N VAL A 371 16.47 6.06 7.33
CA VAL A 371 17.62 5.19 7.02
C VAL A 371 18.87 5.52 7.82
N ILE A 372 19.10 6.80 8.18
CA ILE A 372 20.30 7.25 8.90
C ILE A 372 20.50 6.52 10.23
N LYS A 373 21.76 6.19 10.56
CA LYS A 373 22.17 5.44 11.76
C LYS A 373 23.29 6.14 12.50
N ILE A 374 23.44 5.86 13.79
CA ILE A 374 24.62 6.28 14.55
C ILE A 374 25.85 5.46 14.14
N ILE A 375 27.04 6.07 14.24
CA ILE A 375 28.33 5.37 14.16
C ILE A 375 28.78 5.04 15.60
N GLU A 376 28.96 3.75 15.89
CA GLU A 376 29.43 3.27 17.21
C GLU A 376 30.90 2.83 17.21
N GLU A 377 31.47 2.57 16.04
CA GLU A 377 32.85 2.09 15.87
C GLU A 377 33.52 2.73 14.65
N PHE A 378 34.85 2.80 14.67
CA PHE A 378 35.65 3.30 13.57
C PHE A 378 37.01 2.58 13.48
N PRO A 379 37.49 2.17 12.28
CA PRO A 379 36.84 2.31 10.98
C PRO A 379 35.57 1.47 10.87
N LEU A 380 34.68 1.84 9.94
CA LEU A 380 33.42 1.13 9.73
C LEU A 380 33.68 -0.24 9.09
N SER A 381 33.14 -1.27 9.72
CA SER A 381 33.15 -2.64 9.22
C SER A 381 31.95 -2.90 8.29
N SER A 382 32.07 -3.92 7.46
CA SER A 382 30.98 -4.40 6.61
C SER A 382 30.62 -5.83 6.98
N LYS A 383 29.39 -6.21 6.65
CA LYS A 383 28.84 -7.54 6.96
C LYS A 383 28.92 -8.50 5.79
N LEU A 384 29.47 -8.09 4.65
CA LEU A 384 29.59 -8.95 3.48
C LEU A 384 30.67 -10.01 3.68
N ASP A 385 30.51 -11.14 2.99
CA ASP A 385 31.51 -12.21 3.00
C ASP A 385 32.79 -11.73 2.29
N THR A 386 33.86 -11.56 3.06
CA THR A 386 35.18 -11.15 2.55
C THR A 386 35.78 -12.13 1.56
N GLN A 387 35.39 -13.41 1.58
CA GLN A 387 35.87 -14.37 0.58
C GLN A 387 35.19 -14.16 -0.77
N ALA A 388 33.92 -13.77 -0.77
CA ALA A 388 33.15 -13.51 -1.99
C ALA A 388 33.39 -12.11 -2.56
N TYR A 389 33.62 -11.12 -1.69
CA TYR A 389 33.64 -9.71 -2.05
C TYR A 389 34.94 -8.98 -1.68
N GLY A 390 36.02 -9.69 -1.33
CA GLY A 390 37.34 -9.15 -0.97
C GLY A 390 37.35 -8.28 0.29
N ASP A 391 38.36 -7.44 0.48
CA ASP A 391 38.36 -6.41 1.54
C ASP A 391 37.50 -5.23 1.10
N HIS A 392 36.57 -4.85 1.95
CA HIS A 392 35.58 -3.82 1.69
C HIS A 392 35.29 -3.02 2.98
N THR A 393 36.29 -2.97 3.85
CA THR A 393 36.39 -2.05 4.99
C THR A 393 36.29 -0.62 4.48
N CYS A 394 35.52 0.23 5.17
CA CYS A 394 35.38 1.62 4.78
C CYS A 394 36.74 2.32 4.76
N ILE A 395 37.08 2.96 3.65
CA ILE A 395 38.37 3.65 3.49
C ILE A 395 38.34 5.12 3.96
N ILE A 396 37.21 5.60 4.47
CA ILE A 396 37.15 6.92 5.11
C ILE A 396 38.03 6.86 6.35
N ALA A 397 39.17 7.54 6.30
CA ALA A 397 40.09 7.70 7.41
C ALA A 397 39.77 8.93 8.28
N LYS A 398 40.39 9.00 9.47
CA LYS A 398 40.14 10.06 10.47
C LYS A 398 40.49 11.45 9.94
N GLU A 399 41.53 11.53 9.11
CA GLU A 399 42.05 12.76 8.52
C GLU A 399 41.01 13.44 7.61
N HIS A 400 40.05 12.69 7.07
CA HIS A 400 38.93 13.25 6.31
C HIS A 400 37.86 13.88 7.20
N LEU A 401 37.74 13.45 8.46
CA LEU A 401 36.65 13.82 9.35
C LEU A 401 37.05 14.92 10.33
N GLU A 402 38.17 14.73 11.04
CA GLU A 402 38.61 15.57 12.16
C GLU A 402 38.68 17.08 11.87
N PRO A 403 39.06 17.56 10.66
CA PRO A 403 39.06 18.99 10.35
C PRO A 403 37.72 19.68 10.55
N ASN A 404 36.61 18.93 10.44
CA ASN A 404 35.24 19.46 10.48
C ASN A 404 34.42 18.98 11.70
N LEU A 405 35.06 18.40 12.72
CA LEU A 405 34.40 17.94 13.96
C LEU A 405 34.32 18.99 15.08
N GLY A 406 34.60 20.26 14.78
CA GLY A 406 34.58 21.31 15.79
C GLY A 406 35.64 21.14 16.89
N GLY A 407 36.79 20.54 16.55
CA GLY A 407 37.90 20.31 17.48
C GLY A 407 37.83 19.00 18.27
N LEU A 408 36.84 18.15 18.03
CA LEU A 408 36.78 16.79 18.57
C LEU A 408 37.62 15.82 17.74
N THR A 409 38.19 14.79 18.37
CA THR A 409 38.69 13.61 17.65
C THR A 409 37.52 12.71 17.22
N VAL A 410 37.76 11.78 16.30
CA VAL A 410 36.73 10.79 15.90
C VAL A 410 36.22 10.00 17.11
N GLU A 411 37.10 9.54 18.00
CA GLU A 411 36.70 8.81 19.22
C GLU A 411 35.80 9.65 20.13
N GLN A 412 36.15 10.93 20.32
CA GLN A 412 35.33 11.83 21.14
C GLN A 412 33.96 12.09 20.50
N ALA A 413 33.91 12.24 19.18
CA ALA A 413 32.65 12.42 18.47
C ALA A 413 31.74 11.18 18.54
N ILE A 414 32.31 9.97 18.46
CA ILE A 414 31.57 8.71 18.68
C ILE A 414 31.09 8.61 20.12
N GLN A 415 31.97 8.85 21.10
CA GLN A 415 31.62 8.81 22.52
C GLN A 415 30.49 9.79 22.87
N ASN A 416 30.52 10.97 22.23
CA ASN A 416 29.50 12.00 22.38
C ASN A 416 28.26 11.77 21.49
N LYS A 417 28.21 10.66 20.74
CA LYS A 417 27.11 10.27 19.84
C LYS A 417 26.78 11.32 18.78
N LYS A 418 27.82 11.93 18.20
CA LYS A 418 27.71 13.00 17.20
C LYS A 418 27.99 12.56 15.77
N LEU A 419 28.38 11.31 15.53
CA LEU A 419 28.68 10.80 14.20
C LEU A 419 27.60 9.84 13.72
N PHE A 420 27.11 10.10 12.51
CA PHE A 420 26.02 9.36 11.88
C PHE A 420 26.42 8.92 10.48
N ILE A 421 25.74 7.90 9.95
CA ILE A 421 25.99 7.36 8.63
C ILE A 421 24.68 7.10 7.86
N LEU A 422 24.70 7.46 6.58
CA LEU A 422 23.82 6.89 5.56
C LEU A 422 24.62 5.86 4.76
N ASP A 423 24.29 4.58 4.95
CA ASP A 423 25.06 3.45 4.42
C ASP A 423 24.26 2.69 3.35
N HIS A 424 24.62 2.95 2.09
CA HIS A 424 24.08 2.28 0.91
C HIS A 424 25.09 1.30 0.30
N HIS A 425 26.08 0.84 1.08
CA HIS A 425 27.18 0.05 0.53
C HIS A 425 26.86 -1.44 0.43
N ASP A 426 26.58 -2.09 1.55
CA ASP A 426 26.62 -3.56 1.64
C ASP A 426 25.59 -4.25 0.73
N TYR A 427 24.37 -3.71 0.63
CA TYR A 427 23.35 -4.31 -0.23
C TYR A 427 23.60 -4.07 -1.73
N LEU A 428 24.41 -3.06 -2.10
CA LEU A 428 24.71 -2.74 -3.51
C LEU A 428 25.88 -3.51 -4.07
N ILE A 429 26.92 -3.79 -3.27
CA ILE A 429 28.15 -4.46 -3.75
C ILE A 429 27.85 -5.72 -4.59
N PRO A 430 26.95 -6.65 -4.17
CA PRO A 430 26.60 -7.85 -4.98
C PRO A 430 25.90 -7.57 -6.32
N TYR A 431 25.48 -6.32 -6.55
CA TYR A 431 24.72 -5.88 -7.72
C TYR A 431 25.46 -4.84 -8.57
N LEU A 432 26.48 -4.17 -8.04
CA LEU A 432 27.16 -3.07 -8.75
C LEU A 432 27.66 -3.47 -10.13
N ARG A 433 28.34 -4.63 -10.26
CA ARG A 433 28.85 -5.09 -11.56
C ARG A 433 27.72 -5.34 -12.55
N LYS A 434 26.60 -5.92 -12.09
CA LYS A 434 25.42 -6.23 -12.92
C LYS A 434 24.72 -4.96 -13.40
N ILE A 435 24.57 -3.98 -12.51
CA ILE A 435 23.97 -2.68 -12.84
C ILE A 435 24.89 -1.93 -13.81
N ASN A 436 26.18 -1.84 -13.50
CA ASN A 436 27.18 -1.09 -14.29
C ASN A 436 27.50 -1.72 -15.65
N ALA A 437 27.12 -2.98 -15.89
CA ALA A 437 27.25 -3.63 -17.19
C ALA A 437 26.29 -3.05 -18.25
N ASN A 438 25.24 -2.34 -17.84
CA ASN A 438 24.33 -1.64 -18.74
C ASN A 438 24.84 -0.23 -19.08
N THR A 439 24.01 0.60 -19.72
CA THR A 439 24.35 2.00 -20.04
C THR A 439 24.46 2.88 -18.78
N THR A 440 23.74 2.55 -17.71
CA THR A 440 23.77 3.26 -16.42
C THR A 440 25.02 2.91 -15.62
N LYS A 441 25.42 3.80 -14.70
CA LYS A 441 26.58 3.63 -13.82
C LYS A 441 26.22 4.12 -12.41
N THR A 442 26.66 3.37 -11.41
CA THR A 442 26.51 3.71 -10.00
C THR A 442 27.73 3.31 -9.18
N TYR A 443 27.77 3.86 -7.98
CA TYR A 443 28.65 3.49 -6.88
C TYR A 443 27.80 2.97 -5.72
N ALA A 444 28.39 2.09 -4.92
CA ALA A 444 27.94 1.84 -3.56
C ALA A 444 28.45 3.00 -2.71
N THR A 445 27.57 3.61 -1.91
CA THR A 445 27.91 4.86 -1.20
C THR A 445 27.86 4.70 0.32
N ARG A 446 28.80 5.35 1.02
CA ARG A 446 28.72 5.61 2.46
C ARG A 446 28.92 7.09 2.72
N THR A 447 28.01 7.70 3.47
CA THR A 447 28.09 9.13 3.80
C THR A 447 28.12 9.33 5.30
N ILE A 448 29.15 10.00 5.81
CA ILE A 448 29.29 10.31 7.23
C ILE A 448 28.82 11.73 7.50
N PHE A 449 28.01 11.90 8.55
CA PHE A 449 27.50 13.19 9.02
C PHE A 449 27.95 13.46 10.46
N PHE A 450 28.08 14.75 10.78
CA PHE A 450 28.33 15.24 12.13
C PHE A 450 27.14 16.05 12.64
N LEU A 451 26.74 15.80 13.89
CA LEU A 451 25.77 16.61 14.62
C LEU A 451 26.48 17.79 15.30
N LYS A 452 26.22 19.00 14.80
CA LYS A 452 26.77 20.24 15.34
C LYS A 452 26.08 20.61 16.66
N ASP A 453 26.70 21.53 17.40
CA ASP A 453 26.14 22.06 18.66
C ASP A 453 24.87 22.88 18.47
N ASP A 454 24.63 23.37 17.24
CA ASP A 454 23.38 24.06 16.87
C ASP A 454 22.21 23.09 16.59
N GLY A 455 22.44 21.77 16.70
CA GLY A 455 21.43 20.73 16.47
C GLY A 455 21.31 20.26 15.02
N THR A 456 22.01 20.87 14.07
CA THR A 456 21.94 20.50 12.65
C THR A 456 23.01 19.50 12.23
N LEU A 457 22.70 18.66 11.24
CA LEU A 457 23.64 17.74 10.63
C LEU A 457 24.45 18.43 9.52
N THR A 458 25.72 18.07 9.39
CA THR A 458 26.58 18.44 8.26
C THR A 458 27.26 17.20 7.68
N PRO A 459 27.34 17.04 6.34
CA PRO A 459 28.11 15.95 5.75
C PRO A 459 29.61 16.19 5.95
N LEU A 460 30.37 15.12 6.16
CA LEU A 460 31.83 15.16 6.35
C LEU A 460 32.61 14.50 5.22
N ALA A 461 32.11 13.36 4.73
CA ALA A 461 32.78 12.57 3.71
C ALA A 461 31.81 11.62 3.02
N ILE A 462 32.07 11.34 1.74
CA ILE A 462 31.38 10.35 0.93
C ILE A 462 32.42 9.36 0.39
N GLU A 463 32.23 8.06 0.68
CA GLU A 463 32.93 6.96 0.01
C GLU A 463 32.12 6.54 -1.23
N LEU A 464 32.77 6.49 -2.39
CA LEU A 464 32.21 5.96 -3.63
C LEU A 464 32.97 4.68 -4.03
N SER A 465 32.29 3.54 -3.91
CA SER A 465 32.85 2.21 -4.20
C SER A 465 32.36 1.69 -5.55
N LYS A 466 33.28 1.31 -6.44
CA LYS A 466 33.00 0.70 -7.76
C LYS A 466 33.51 -0.75 -7.81
N PRO A 467 32.96 -1.62 -8.67
CA PRO A 467 33.45 -2.99 -8.84
C PRO A 467 34.94 -3.03 -9.19
N HIS A 468 35.69 -3.98 -8.61
CA HIS A 468 37.06 -4.23 -9.04
C HIS A 468 37.11 -4.64 -10.53
N PRO A 469 38.10 -4.23 -11.31
CA PRO A 469 38.25 -4.71 -12.68
C PRO A 469 38.45 -6.23 -12.80
N GLN A 470 39.06 -6.87 -11.81
CA GLN A 470 39.46 -8.28 -11.87
C GLN A 470 38.40 -9.28 -11.39
N GLY A 471 37.45 -8.87 -10.55
CA GLY A 471 36.49 -9.79 -9.94
C GLY A 471 35.80 -9.18 -8.73
N GLU A 472 34.79 -9.82 -8.16
CA GLU A 472 34.16 -9.34 -6.92
C GLU A 472 35.01 -9.70 -5.70
N GLU A 473 35.72 -10.84 -5.76
CA GLU A 473 36.59 -11.39 -4.73
C GLU A 473 37.81 -10.53 -4.37
N TYR A 474 38.09 -9.48 -5.15
CA TYR A 474 39.21 -8.56 -4.93
C TYR A 474 38.84 -7.32 -4.12
N GLY A 475 37.57 -7.11 -3.76
CA GLY A 475 37.15 -5.90 -3.06
C GLY A 475 36.76 -4.77 -4.01
N PRO A 476 35.84 -3.86 -3.63
CA PRO A 476 35.58 -2.69 -4.44
C PRO A 476 36.82 -1.79 -4.54
N VAL A 477 36.92 -1.03 -5.63
CA VAL A 477 37.83 0.12 -5.68
C VAL A 477 37.06 1.32 -5.16
N SER A 478 37.48 1.86 -4.02
CA SER A 478 36.83 3.00 -3.36
C SER A 478 37.64 4.28 -3.52
N GLU A 479 36.95 5.41 -3.59
CA GLU A 479 37.51 6.77 -3.50
C GLU A 479 36.72 7.57 -2.46
N VAL A 480 37.39 8.46 -1.73
CA VAL A 480 36.76 9.32 -0.72
C VAL A 480 36.72 10.75 -1.21
N TYR A 481 35.57 11.39 -1.04
CA TYR A 481 35.32 12.78 -1.38
C TYR A 481 34.90 13.52 -0.10
N VAL A 482 35.42 14.74 0.08
CA VAL A 482 35.12 15.62 1.22
C VAL A 482 34.50 16.93 0.74
N PRO A 483 33.75 17.66 1.59
CA PRO A 483 33.15 18.94 1.24
C PRO A 483 34.14 19.93 0.65
N ALA A 484 33.74 20.58 -0.45
CA ALA A 484 34.46 21.68 -1.08
C ALA A 484 33.47 22.70 -1.62
N SER A 485 33.77 23.99 -1.46
CA SER A 485 32.90 25.11 -1.86
C SER A 485 33.41 25.90 -3.07
N GLU A 486 34.64 25.65 -3.51
CA GLU A 486 35.29 26.35 -4.61
C GLU A 486 35.96 25.36 -5.59
N GLY A 487 36.34 25.87 -6.77
CA GLY A 487 37.11 25.11 -7.74
C GLY A 487 36.36 23.97 -8.41
N VAL A 488 37.10 23.03 -8.99
CA VAL A 488 36.55 21.82 -9.61
C VAL A 488 36.05 20.84 -8.54
N GLU A 489 36.68 20.90 -7.37
CA GLU A 489 36.40 20.09 -6.20
C GLU A 489 34.96 20.29 -5.70
N ALA A 490 34.42 21.52 -5.74
CA ALA A 490 33.02 21.78 -5.40
C ALA A 490 32.02 21.05 -6.33
N TYR A 491 32.32 20.99 -7.62
CA TYR A 491 31.49 20.26 -8.58
C TYR A 491 31.62 18.74 -8.41
N ILE A 492 32.83 18.26 -8.10
CA ILE A 492 33.06 16.85 -7.77
C ILE A 492 32.28 16.45 -6.50
N TRP A 493 32.31 17.30 -5.47
CA TRP A 493 31.54 17.11 -4.25
C TRP A 493 30.03 17.07 -4.53
N LEU A 494 29.52 18.00 -5.35
CA LEU A 494 28.12 17.99 -5.77
C LEU A 494 27.75 16.69 -6.51
N LEU A 495 28.63 16.17 -7.38
CA LEU A 495 28.43 14.88 -8.06
C LEU A 495 28.47 13.70 -7.08
N ALA A 496 29.34 13.72 -6.08
CA ALA A 496 29.38 12.70 -5.02
C ALA A 496 28.05 12.66 -4.26
N LYS A 497 27.51 13.83 -3.87
CA LYS A 497 26.16 13.92 -3.28
C LYS A 497 25.07 13.40 -4.21
N ALA A 498 25.15 13.69 -5.51
CA ALA A 498 24.19 13.17 -6.49
C ALA A 498 24.20 11.64 -6.55
N TYR A 499 25.36 10.98 -6.49
CA TYR A 499 25.42 9.51 -6.42
C TYR A 499 24.79 8.94 -5.15
N VAL A 500 24.96 9.62 -4.01
CA VAL A 500 24.28 9.26 -2.75
C VAL A 500 22.77 9.38 -2.91
N VAL A 501 22.27 10.51 -3.43
CA VAL A 501 20.83 10.72 -3.65
C VAL A 501 20.25 9.70 -4.63
N VAL A 502 21.00 9.29 -5.66
CA VAL A 502 20.55 8.23 -6.58
C VAL A 502 20.42 6.88 -5.86
N ASN A 503 21.37 6.53 -4.99
CA ASN A 503 21.29 5.32 -4.17
C ASN A 503 20.08 5.39 -3.23
N ASP A 504 19.92 6.53 -2.56
CA ASP A 504 18.88 6.78 -1.58
C ASP A 504 17.49 6.79 -2.21
N ALA A 505 17.31 7.39 -3.39
CA ALA A 505 16.05 7.37 -4.13
C ALA A 505 15.62 5.95 -4.55
N CYS A 506 16.57 5.10 -4.95
CA CYS A 506 16.26 3.69 -5.22
C CYS A 506 15.89 2.93 -3.95
N TYR A 507 16.62 3.15 -2.86
CA TYR A 507 16.33 2.52 -1.58
C TYR A 507 14.96 2.98 -1.04
N HIS A 508 14.70 4.28 -1.06
CA HIS A 508 13.42 4.88 -0.74
C HIS A 508 12.29 4.19 -1.51
N GLN A 509 12.32 4.25 -2.85
CA GLN A 509 11.17 3.87 -3.66
C GLN A 509 10.86 2.37 -3.55
N ILE A 510 11.90 1.54 -3.43
CA ILE A 510 11.77 0.08 -3.48
C ILE A 510 11.73 -0.56 -2.10
N ILE A 511 12.41 0.02 -1.11
CA ILE A 511 12.57 -0.54 0.23
C ILE A 511 11.71 0.23 1.24
N SER A 512 11.97 1.52 1.46
CA SER A 512 11.24 2.30 2.46
C SER A 512 9.76 2.48 2.10
N HIS A 513 9.45 2.67 0.82
CA HIS A 513 8.10 2.84 0.30
C HIS A 513 7.48 1.50 -0.10
N TRP A 514 7.88 0.91 -1.23
CA TRP A 514 7.22 -0.29 -1.75
C TRP A 514 7.28 -1.50 -0.79
N LEU A 515 8.46 -1.94 -0.37
CA LEU A 515 8.58 -3.12 0.49
C LEU A 515 7.99 -2.85 1.87
N SER A 516 8.44 -1.78 2.53
CA SER A 516 8.17 -1.54 3.95
C SER A 516 6.72 -1.11 4.23
N THR A 517 5.96 -0.75 3.19
CA THR A 517 4.53 -0.39 3.31
C THR A 517 3.66 -1.30 2.44
N HIS A 518 3.64 -1.08 1.11
CA HIS A 518 2.76 -1.76 0.17
C HIS A 518 2.82 -3.28 0.25
N ALA A 519 4.01 -3.86 0.08
CA ALA A 519 4.19 -5.32 0.02
C ALA A 519 3.97 -5.99 1.38
N ILE A 520 4.38 -5.34 2.48
CA ILE A 520 4.18 -5.87 3.83
C ILE A 520 2.72 -5.84 4.26
N VAL A 521 1.96 -4.79 3.93
CA VAL A 521 0.57 -4.65 4.39
C VAL A 521 -0.37 -5.61 3.66
N GLU A 522 -0.13 -5.93 2.38
CA GLU A 522 -1.04 -6.77 1.58
C GLU A 522 -1.37 -8.14 2.22
N PRO A 523 -0.41 -8.91 2.77
CA PRO A 523 -0.69 -10.11 3.57
C PRO A 523 -1.69 -9.92 4.73
N PHE A 524 -1.65 -8.78 5.43
CA PHE A 524 -2.59 -8.46 6.51
C PHE A 524 -3.99 -8.22 5.97
N VAL A 525 -4.13 -7.52 4.84
CA VAL A 525 -5.43 -7.31 4.19
C VAL A 525 -6.09 -8.65 3.86
N ILE A 526 -5.30 -9.56 3.28
CA ILE A 526 -5.74 -10.89 2.87
C ILE A 526 -6.13 -11.71 4.11
N ALA A 527 -5.27 -11.79 5.12
CA ALA A 527 -5.52 -12.57 6.34
C ALA A 527 -6.77 -12.07 7.08
N THR A 528 -6.90 -10.75 7.24
CA THR A 528 -8.02 -10.14 7.96
C THR A 528 -9.35 -10.47 7.30
N ASN A 529 -9.46 -10.31 5.98
CA ASN A 529 -10.69 -10.65 5.25
C ASN A 529 -10.97 -12.17 5.23
N ARG A 530 -9.95 -13.03 5.33
CA ARG A 530 -10.11 -14.49 5.31
C ARG A 530 -10.47 -15.11 6.66
N GLN A 531 -10.04 -14.50 7.76
CA GLN A 531 -10.10 -15.13 9.09
C GLN A 531 -10.97 -14.36 10.09
N LEU A 532 -11.10 -13.04 9.94
CA LEU A 532 -11.91 -12.22 10.84
C LEU A 532 -13.23 -11.85 10.18
N SER A 533 -14.35 -12.20 10.82
CA SER A 533 -15.67 -11.79 10.33
C SER A 533 -15.79 -10.26 10.31
N VAL A 534 -16.63 -9.72 9.41
CA VAL A 534 -16.93 -8.27 9.36
C VAL A 534 -17.51 -7.69 10.66
N VAL A 535 -18.04 -8.55 11.53
CA VAL A 535 -18.54 -8.17 12.88
C VAL A 535 -17.47 -8.34 13.97
N HIS A 536 -16.29 -8.88 13.66
CA HIS A 536 -15.20 -9.05 14.61
C HIS A 536 -14.61 -7.67 14.99
N PRO A 537 -14.31 -7.41 16.28
CA PRO A 537 -13.77 -6.12 16.71
C PRO A 537 -12.45 -5.78 16.00
N ILE A 538 -11.51 -6.72 15.93
CA ILE A 538 -10.22 -6.51 15.24
C ILE A 538 -10.37 -6.31 13.72
N TYR A 539 -11.37 -6.91 13.07
CA TYR A 539 -11.69 -6.57 11.66
C TYR A 539 -12.06 -5.08 11.56
N LYS A 540 -12.97 -4.60 12.41
CA LYS A 540 -13.42 -3.21 12.39
C LYS A 540 -12.32 -2.21 12.76
N LEU A 541 -11.41 -2.61 13.64
CA LEU A 541 -10.23 -1.83 14.00
C LEU A 541 -9.31 -1.62 12.79
N LEU A 542 -8.99 -2.70 12.07
CA LEU A 542 -7.94 -2.70 11.06
C LEU A 542 -8.43 -2.35 9.65
N PHE A 543 -9.66 -2.72 9.30
CA PHE A 543 -10.20 -2.58 7.94
C PHE A 543 -10.07 -1.16 7.33
N PRO A 544 -10.29 -0.06 8.09
CA PRO A 544 -10.10 1.30 7.54
C PRO A 544 -8.68 1.58 7.04
N HIS A 545 -7.68 0.91 7.60
CA HIS A 545 -6.27 1.10 7.28
C HIS A 545 -5.81 0.28 6.06
N TYR A 546 -6.69 -0.53 5.46
CA TYR A 546 -6.38 -1.30 4.25
C TYR A 546 -6.90 -0.67 2.96
N ARG A 547 -7.63 0.44 3.11
CA ARG A 547 -8.32 1.09 2.00
C ARG A 547 -7.36 1.33 0.84
N ASP A 548 -7.75 0.86 -0.34
CA ASP A 548 -7.04 0.99 -1.60
C ASP A 548 -5.68 0.25 -1.70
N THR A 549 -5.16 -0.39 -0.64
CA THR A 549 -3.85 -1.08 -0.66
C THR A 549 -3.78 -2.20 -1.71
N MET A 550 -4.74 -3.13 -1.73
CA MET A 550 -4.74 -4.20 -2.74
C MET A 550 -4.96 -3.65 -4.16
N ASN A 551 -5.73 -2.56 -4.28
CA ASN A 551 -6.00 -1.91 -5.55
C ASN A 551 -4.74 -1.29 -6.16
N ILE A 552 -4.05 -0.42 -5.42
CA ILE A 552 -2.79 0.18 -5.87
C ILE A 552 -1.72 -0.90 -6.11
N ASN A 553 -1.60 -1.90 -5.25
CA ASN A 553 -0.61 -2.97 -5.43
C ASN A 553 -0.88 -3.77 -6.71
N SER A 554 -2.14 -4.06 -7.03
CA SER A 554 -2.50 -4.76 -8.27
C SER A 554 -2.12 -3.95 -9.53
N LEU A 555 -2.32 -2.63 -9.50
CA LEU A 555 -1.94 -1.71 -10.58
C LEU A 555 -0.43 -1.54 -10.68
N ALA A 556 0.25 -1.49 -9.53
CA ALA A 556 1.71 -1.41 -9.46
C ALA A 556 2.37 -2.65 -10.06
N ARG A 557 1.89 -3.86 -9.73
CA ARG A 557 2.36 -5.11 -10.37
C ARG A 557 2.11 -5.14 -11.87
N LYS A 558 1.14 -4.38 -12.38
CA LYS A 558 0.81 -4.33 -13.80
C LYS A 558 1.65 -3.35 -14.60
N ALA A 559 1.95 -2.18 -14.04
CA ALA A 559 2.50 -1.04 -14.79
C ALA A 559 3.70 -0.33 -14.13
N LEU A 560 3.92 -0.53 -12.82
CA LEU A 560 4.97 0.14 -12.06
C LEU A 560 6.21 -0.74 -11.90
N VAL A 561 6.06 -1.90 -11.25
CA VAL A 561 7.16 -2.78 -10.82
C VAL A 561 7.32 -4.03 -11.68
N ASN A 562 6.53 -4.17 -12.75
CA ASN A 562 6.68 -5.24 -13.73
C ASN A 562 7.95 -5.07 -14.58
N ALA A 563 8.33 -6.15 -15.27
CA ALA A 563 9.34 -6.12 -16.30
C ALA A 563 9.02 -5.02 -17.33
N ASP A 564 9.99 -4.14 -17.57
CA ASP A 564 9.85 -2.98 -18.47
C ASP A 564 8.78 -1.94 -18.01
N GLY A 565 8.38 -2.00 -16.74
CA GLY A 565 7.51 -1.02 -16.09
C GLY A 565 8.23 0.29 -15.78
N ILE A 566 7.50 1.24 -15.19
CA ILE A 566 8.02 2.60 -14.89
C ILE A 566 9.29 2.53 -14.03
N ILE A 567 9.30 1.74 -12.96
CA ILE A 567 10.43 1.64 -12.04
C ILE A 567 11.68 1.16 -12.76
N GLU A 568 11.58 0.07 -13.54
CA GLU A 568 12.76 -0.47 -14.22
C GLU A 568 13.32 0.46 -15.29
N LYS A 569 12.50 1.36 -15.82
CA LYS A 569 12.89 2.34 -16.85
C LYS A 569 13.45 3.64 -16.28
N THR A 570 13.10 4.00 -15.04
CA THR A 570 13.39 5.33 -14.48
C THR A 570 14.30 5.31 -13.26
N PHE A 571 14.44 4.16 -12.58
CA PHE A 571 15.32 3.99 -11.44
C PHE A 571 16.55 3.14 -11.79
N LEU A 572 17.67 3.48 -11.15
CA LEU A 572 18.99 2.93 -11.43
C LEU A 572 19.07 1.39 -11.31
N TRP A 573 18.42 0.79 -10.32
CA TRP A 573 18.46 -0.66 -10.12
C TRP A 573 17.81 -1.44 -11.27
N GLY A 574 16.96 -0.76 -12.07
CA GLY A 574 16.38 -1.30 -13.29
C GLY A 574 15.71 -2.65 -13.04
N ARG A 575 16.06 -3.64 -13.86
CA ARG A 575 15.54 -5.01 -13.78
C ARG A 575 15.85 -5.77 -12.47
N TYR A 576 16.77 -5.26 -11.64
CA TYR A 576 17.14 -5.88 -10.37
C TYR A 576 16.35 -5.32 -9.18
N SER A 577 15.54 -4.27 -9.38
CA SER A 577 14.85 -3.54 -8.32
C SER A 577 14.07 -4.46 -7.38
N MET A 578 13.16 -5.26 -7.95
CA MET A 578 12.30 -6.14 -7.16
C MET A 578 13.07 -7.32 -6.54
N GLU A 579 14.09 -7.85 -7.22
CA GLU A 579 14.97 -8.89 -6.67
C GLU A 579 15.75 -8.39 -5.43
N MET A 580 16.32 -7.18 -5.52
CA MET A 580 17.02 -6.56 -4.39
C MET A 580 16.09 -6.33 -3.19
N SER A 581 14.83 -5.96 -3.44
CA SER A 581 13.83 -5.86 -2.36
C SER A 581 13.61 -7.20 -1.65
N ALA A 582 13.64 -8.33 -2.37
CA ALA A 582 13.51 -9.65 -1.77
C ALA A 582 14.77 -10.09 -1.01
N VAL A 583 15.95 -9.65 -1.46
CA VAL A 583 17.19 -9.87 -0.70
C VAL A 583 17.14 -9.11 0.63
N ILE A 584 16.72 -7.85 0.62
CA ILE A 584 16.63 -7.03 1.84
C ILE A 584 15.52 -7.53 2.78
N TYR A 585 14.42 -8.04 2.25
CA TYR A 585 13.34 -8.63 3.06
C TYR A 585 13.80 -9.80 3.96
N LYS A 586 14.90 -10.49 3.62
CA LYS A 586 15.45 -11.59 4.45
C LYS A 586 15.76 -11.18 5.89
N ASP A 587 16.14 -9.91 6.07
CA ASP A 587 16.51 -9.31 7.35
C ASP A 587 15.41 -8.42 7.92
N TRP A 588 14.23 -8.41 7.30
CA TRP A 588 13.08 -7.70 7.82
C TRP A 588 12.59 -8.32 9.14
N VAL A 589 12.18 -7.46 10.06
CA VAL A 589 11.71 -7.82 11.40
C VAL A 589 10.46 -7.02 11.70
N PHE A 590 9.34 -7.69 11.95
CA PHE A 590 8.05 -7.04 12.19
C PHE A 590 8.06 -6.12 13.42
N THR A 591 8.62 -6.58 14.53
CA THR A 591 8.67 -5.80 15.78
C THR A 591 9.53 -4.55 15.68
N ASP A 592 10.50 -4.53 14.76
CA ASP A 592 11.35 -3.37 14.51
C ASP A 592 10.64 -2.30 13.69
N GLN A 593 9.44 -2.57 13.15
CA GLN A 593 8.64 -1.58 12.43
C GLN A 593 7.85 -0.65 13.36
N ALA A 594 7.83 -0.95 14.67
CA ALA A 594 7.39 0.02 15.67
C ALA A 594 8.38 1.19 15.70
N LEU A 595 7.91 2.43 15.55
CA LEU A 595 8.79 3.60 15.45
C LEU A 595 9.81 3.70 16.61
N PRO A 596 9.43 3.55 17.90
CA PRO A 596 10.41 3.57 18.98
C PRO A 596 11.50 2.48 18.87
N ASN A 597 11.13 1.29 18.39
CA ASN A 597 12.07 0.18 18.21
C ASN A 597 13.02 0.45 17.03
N ASP A 598 12.51 0.96 15.90
CA ASP A 598 13.33 1.39 14.76
C ASP A 598 14.38 2.44 15.17
N LEU A 599 13.94 3.50 15.87
CA LEU A 599 14.82 4.59 16.29
C LEU A 599 15.95 4.08 17.20
N VAL A 600 15.64 3.19 18.13
CA VAL A 600 16.64 2.57 19.01
C VAL A 600 17.54 1.63 18.23
N LYS A 601 17.01 0.83 17.29
CA LYS A 601 17.78 -0.10 16.45
C LYS A 601 18.78 0.63 15.56
N ARG A 602 18.40 1.76 14.98
CA ARG A 602 19.31 2.63 14.21
C ARG A 602 20.27 3.42 15.10
N GLY A 603 20.06 3.36 16.41
CA GLY A 603 20.84 4.06 17.42
C GLY A 603 20.66 5.58 17.38
N VAL A 604 19.59 6.08 16.76
CA VAL A 604 19.23 7.51 16.75
C VAL A 604 18.37 7.92 17.94
N ALA A 605 17.99 6.95 18.78
CA ALA A 605 17.37 7.16 20.09
C ALA A 605 17.88 6.13 21.11
N VAL A 606 17.70 6.42 22.39
CA VAL A 606 17.94 5.48 23.49
C VAL A 606 16.66 5.26 24.28
N LYS A 607 16.48 4.06 24.84
CA LYS A 607 15.37 3.80 25.77
C LYS A 607 15.53 4.68 27.00
N ASP A 608 14.46 5.39 27.34
CA ASP A 608 14.39 6.27 28.51
C ASP A 608 12.95 6.25 29.05
N PRO A 609 12.67 5.44 30.10
CA PRO A 609 11.33 5.37 30.68
C PRO A 609 10.82 6.68 31.28
N SER A 610 11.69 7.67 31.49
CA SER A 610 11.30 9.00 31.98
C SER A 610 10.94 9.97 30.85
N ALA A 611 11.28 9.64 29.60
CA ALA A 611 10.88 10.41 28.43
C ALA A 611 9.40 10.14 28.07
N PRO A 612 8.67 11.11 27.48
CA PRO A 612 7.24 10.98 27.20
C PRO A 612 6.86 9.72 26.41
N HIS A 613 7.68 9.35 25.42
CA HIS A 613 7.43 8.23 24.51
C HIS A 613 8.26 6.97 24.86
N GLY A 614 8.88 6.93 26.05
CA GLY A 614 9.77 5.84 26.49
C GLY A 614 11.13 5.79 25.77
N VAL A 615 11.42 6.75 24.89
CA VAL A 615 12.69 6.91 24.20
C VAL A 615 13.12 8.37 24.19
N ARG A 616 14.43 8.61 24.22
CA ARG A 616 15.04 9.93 24.05
C ARG A 616 15.86 9.96 22.76
N LEU A 617 15.54 10.90 21.87
CA LEU A 617 16.24 11.10 20.62
C LEU A 617 17.68 11.60 20.88
N LEU A 618 18.63 11.20 20.02
CA LEU A 618 20.00 11.70 20.03
C LEU A 618 20.18 12.95 19.18
N ILE A 619 19.35 13.09 18.14
CA ILE A 619 19.15 14.33 17.40
C ILE A 619 17.84 14.90 17.94
N GLU A 620 17.93 15.95 18.76
CA GLU A 620 16.74 16.50 19.44
C GLU A 620 15.71 17.02 18.43
N ASP A 621 16.16 17.76 17.41
CA ASP A 621 15.33 18.23 16.29
C ASP A 621 15.44 17.27 15.10
N TYR A 622 14.84 16.09 15.24
CA TYR A 622 14.67 15.09 14.17
C TYR A 622 13.19 15.03 13.78
N PRO A 623 12.73 15.84 12.79
CA PRO A 623 11.31 16.06 12.54
C PRO A 623 10.47 14.81 12.30
N TYR A 624 10.95 13.85 11.49
CA TYR A 624 10.25 12.58 11.28
C TYR A 624 10.06 11.80 12.58
N ALA A 625 11.10 11.75 13.43
CA ALA A 625 11.07 10.99 14.66
C ALA A 625 10.22 11.69 15.73
N SER A 626 10.36 13.01 15.90
CA SER A 626 9.59 13.78 16.87
C SER A 626 8.09 13.72 16.58
N ASP A 627 7.69 14.03 15.35
CA ASP A 627 6.29 14.07 14.96
C ASP A 627 5.72 12.65 14.87
N GLY A 628 6.53 11.70 14.42
CA GLY A 628 6.17 10.30 14.36
C GLY A 628 5.87 9.70 15.73
N LEU A 629 6.63 10.05 16.77
CA LEU A 629 6.43 9.51 18.13
C LEU A 629 5.10 9.97 18.74
N GLU A 630 4.68 11.20 18.49
CA GLU A 630 3.36 11.71 18.89
C GLU A 630 2.22 10.93 18.21
N ILE A 631 2.34 10.68 16.89
CA ILE A 631 1.34 9.90 16.14
C ILE A 631 1.33 8.44 16.60
N TRP A 632 2.51 7.85 16.83
CA TRP A 632 2.66 6.50 17.33
C TRP A 632 1.95 6.30 18.67
N ASP A 633 2.16 7.20 19.63
CA ASP A 633 1.54 7.11 20.95
C ASP A 633 0.03 7.30 20.90
N ALA A 634 -0.46 8.18 20.02
CA ALA A 634 -1.90 8.35 19.78
C ALA A 634 -2.52 7.04 19.23
N ILE A 635 -1.88 6.42 18.24
CA ILE A 635 -2.31 5.12 17.68
C ILE A 635 -2.31 4.06 18.78
N LYS A 636 -1.18 3.88 19.48
CA LYS A 636 -1.02 2.82 20.47
C LYS A 636 -2.01 2.97 21.62
N SER A 637 -2.25 4.19 22.09
CA SER A 637 -3.23 4.48 23.15
C SER A 637 -4.66 4.14 22.72
N TRP A 638 -5.06 4.53 21.51
CA TRP A 638 -6.38 4.21 20.97
C TRP A 638 -6.57 2.70 20.77
N VAL A 639 -5.56 1.99 20.23
CA VAL A 639 -5.60 0.52 20.09
C VAL A 639 -5.71 -0.14 21.46
N GLN A 640 -4.93 0.31 22.44
CA GLN A 640 -4.95 -0.22 23.81
C GLN A 640 -6.35 -0.12 24.44
N GLU A 641 -6.99 1.05 24.34
CA GLU A 641 -8.35 1.26 24.85
C GLU A 641 -9.35 0.35 24.13
N TYR A 642 -9.29 0.30 22.80
CA TYR A 642 -10.19 -0.52 21.98
C TYR A 642 -10.06 -2.02 22.29
N VAL A 643 -8.83 -2.55 22.33
CA VAL A 643 -8.59 -3.97 22.62
C VAL A 643 -9.07 -4.32 24.02
N SER A 644 -8.82 -3.45 25.02
CA SER A 644 -9.27 -3.65 26.40
C SER A 644 -10.81 -3.61 26.55
N PHE A 645 -11.50 -2.94 25.63
CA PHE A 645 -12.96 -2.93 25.60
C PHE A 645 -13.55 -4.29 25.24
N TYR A 646 -12.94 -5.03 24.31
CA TYR A 646 -13.46 -6.33 23.86
C TYR A 646 -12.83 -7.53 24.57
N TYR A 647 -11.52 -7.50 24.85
CA TYR A 647 -10.83 -8.59 25.54
C TYR A 647 -10.54 -8.19 27.00
N LYS A 648 -11.26 -8.81 27.94
CA LYS A 648 -11.13 -8.52 29.38
C LYS A 648 -9.93 -9.20 30.01
N SER A 649 -9.43 -10.26 29.39
CA SER A 649 -8.30 -11.04 29.85
C SER A 649 -7.55 -11.66 28.68
N ASP A 650 -6.33 -12.12 28.93
CA ASP A 650 -5.55 -12.83 27.91
C ASP A 650 -6.18 -14.19 27.59
N GLU A 651 -6.87 -14.82 28.55
CA GLU A 651 -7.59 -16.08 28.35
C GLU A 651 -8.77 -15.96 27.37
N GLU A 652 -9.44 -14.81 27.31
CA GLU A 652 -10.49 -14.56 26.32
C GLU A 652 -9.89 -14.44 24.91
N LEU A 653 -8.74 -13.78 24.78
CA LEU A 653 -8.01 -13.64 23.53
C LEU A 653 -7.51 -15.00 23.01
N GLN A 654 -6.98 -15.84 23.90
CA GLN A 654 -6.53 -17.20 23.56
C GLN A 654 -7.68 -18.11 23.10
N LYS A 655 -8.91 -17.85 23.57
CA LYS A 655 -10.12 -18.61 23.20
C LYS A 655 -10.77 -18.09 21.92
N ASP A 656 -10.27 -17.02 21.31
CA ASP A 656 -10.81 -16.48 20.07
C ASP A 656 -10.28 -17.25 18.85
N PRO A 657 -11.08 -18.15 18.24
CA PRO A 657 -10.59 -18.98 17.15
C PRO A 657 -10.31 -18.18 15.87
N GLU A 658 -10.99 -17.06 15.65
CA GLU A 658 -10.79 -16.23 14.45
C GLU A 658 -9.48 -15.46 14.56
N LEU A 659 -9.22 -14.85 15.72
CA LEU A 659 -7.96 -14.15 15.97
C LEU A 659 -6.74 -15.07 15.89
N GLN A 660 -6.83 -16.26 16.51
CA GLN A 660 -5.72 -17.23 16.47
C GLN A 660 -5.47 -17.74 15.04
N ALA A 661 -6.53 -17.99 14.26
CA ALA A 661 -6.41 -18.37 12.85
C ALA A 661 -5.86 -17.25 11.98
N TRP A 662 -6.28 -16.01 12.23
CA TRP A 662 -5.80 -14.81 11.54
C TRP A 662 -4.30 -14.63 11.70
N TRP A 663 -3.81 -14.59 12.93
CA TRP A 663 -2.39 -14.40 13.19
C TRP A 663 -1.54 -15.55 12.65
N LYS A 664 -2.02 -16.79 12.85
CA LYS A 664 -1.34 -17.97 12.33
C LYS A 664 -1.23 -17.95 10.79
N GLU A 665 -2.33 -17.68 10.09
CA GLU A 665 -2.31 -17.65 8.62
C GLU A 665 -1.43 -16.50 8.08
N LEU A 666 -1.49 -15.33 8.72
CA LEU A 666 -0.63 -14.21 8.38
C LEU A 666 0.85 -14.58 8.47
N VAL A 667 1.29 -15.17 9.58
CA VAL A 667 2.70 -15.52 9.81
C VAL A 667 3.14 -16.71 8.96
N GLU A 668 2.36 -17.79 8.95
CA GLU A 668 2.75 -19.05 8.30
C GLU A 668 2.56 -19.05 6.77
N VAL A 669 1.67 -18.19 6.24
CA VAL A 669 1.36 -18.11 4.81
C VAL A 669 1.68 -16.73 4.26
N GLY A 670 1.09 -15.67 4.81
CA GLY A 670 1.23 -14.30 4.32
C GLY A 670 2.67 -13.79 4.28
N HIS A 671 3.38 -13.94 5.40
CA HIS A 671 4.82 -13.74 5.56
C HIS A 671 5.57 -15.07 5.71
N GLY A 672 5.06 -16.13 5.08
CA GLY A 672 5.45 -17.52 5.32
C GLY A 672 6.93 -17.85 5.13
N ASP A 673 7.67 -17.06 4.36
CA ASP A 673 9.11 -17.26 4.16
C ASP A 673 9.96 -16.83 5.39
N LEU A 674 9.36 -16.07 6.32
CA LEU A 674 9.98 -15.66 7.58
C LEU A 674 9.28 -16.26 8.81
N LYS A 675 8.37 -17.23 8.63
CA LYS A 675 7.55 -17.80 9.71
C LYS A 675 8.36 -18.40 10.87
N ASP A 676 9.57 -18.90 10.58
CA ASP A 676 10.44 -19.57 11.57
C ASP A 676 11.30 -18.58 12.36
N LYS A 677 11.17 -17.27 12.09
CA LYS A 677 11.93 -16.24 12.81
C LYS A 677 11.39 -16.08 14.25
N PRO A 678 12.28 -15.96 15.26
CA PRO A 678 11.89 -15.99 16.68
C PRO A 678 11.19 -14.71 17.17
N TRP A 679 11.24 -13.63 16.39
CA TRP A 679 10.66 -12.34 16.75
C TRP A 679 9.15 -12.24 16.49
N TRP A 680 8.53 -13.23 15.83
CA TRP A 680 7.09 -13.27 15.71
C TRP A 680 6.45 -13.43 17.09
N GLN A 681 5.55 -12.52 17.42
CA GLN A 681 4.71 -12.63 18.61
C GLN A 681 3.85 -13.90 18.51
N LYS A 682 3.47 -14.46 19.65
CA LYS A 682 2.66 -15.69 19.69
C LYS A 682 1.16 -15.40 19.66
N MET A 683 0.78 -14.13 19.82
CA MET A 683 -0.61 -13.67 19.90
C MET A 683 -1.41 -14.38 21.01
N GLN A 684 -0.81 -14.42 22.20
CA GLN A 684 -1.36 -15.05 23.41
C GLN A 684 -1.75 -14.04 24.49
N THR A 685 -1.33 -12.79 24.37
CA THR A 685 -1.63 -11.71 25.31
C THR A 685 -2.26 -10.51 24.62
N ARG A 686 -2.99 -9.69 25.39
CA ARG A 686 -3.56 -8.44 24.86
C ARG A 686 -2.48 -7.44 24.46
N GLU A 687 -1.34 -7.42 25.15
CA GLU A 687 -0.21 -6.55 24.82
C GLU A 687 0.37 -6.88 23.43
N GLU A 688 0.54 -8.16 23.10
CA GLU A 688 0.96 -8.58 21.76
C GLU A 688 -0.02 -8.14 20.67
N LEU A 689 -1.33 -8.26 20.90
CA LEU A 689 -2.35 -7.80 19.96
C LEU A 689 -2.33 -6.27 19.78
N VAL A 690 -2.16 -5.53 20.87
CA VAL A 690 -2.05 -4.07 20.83
C VAL A 690 -0.81 -3.65 20.04
N GLU A 691 0.35 -4.27 20.32
CA GLU A 691 1.59 -3.97 19.62
C GLU A 691 1.49 -4.31 18.13
N ALA A 692 1.02 -5.51 17.77
CA ALA A 692 0.86 -5.91 16.37
C ALA A 692 -0.09 -4.97 15.60
N SER A 693 -1.21 -4.61 16.23
CA SER A 693 -2.20 -3.73 15.60
C SER A 693 -1.66 -2.31 15.47
N ALA A 694 -0.95 -1.79 16.48
CA ALA A 694 -0.33 -0.47 16.43
C ALA A 694 0.77 -0.39 15.35
N ILE A 695 1.61 -1.43 15.22
CA ILE A 695 2.62 -1.54 14.16
C ILE A 695 1.96 -1.48 12.79
N LEU A 696 0.94 -2.32 12.56
CA LEU A 696 0.25 -2.35 11.27
C LEU A 696 -0.38 -1.00 10.91
N ILE A 697 -1.04 -0.36 11.88
CA ILE A 697 -1.71 0.92 11.67
C ILE A 697 -0.70 2.03 11.42
N TRP A 698 0.42 2.03 12.15
CA TRP A 698 1.56 2.92 11.89
C TRP A 698 2.09 2.77 10.46
N ILE A 699 2.35 1.53 10.02
CA ILE A 699 2.86 1.24 8.67
C ILE A 699 1.89 1.76 7.61
N ALA A 700 0.60 1.42 7.74
CA ALA A 700 -0.42 1.72 6.75
C ALA A 700 -0.90 3.19 6.74
N SER A 701 -0.49 3.99 7.74
CA SER A 701 -0.85 5.41 7.84
C SER A 701 0.39 6.30 7.86
N ALA A 702 0.95 6.56 9.04
CA ALA A 702 1.97 7.57 9.25
C ALA A 702 3.30 7.25 8.57
N LEU A 703 3.75 5.98 8.59
CA LEU A 703 4.99 5.59 7.90
C LEU A 703 4.82 5.79 6.39
N HIS A 704 3.79 5.21 5.78
CA HIS A 704 3.51 5.37 4.36
C HIS A 704 3.25 6.83 3.94
N ALA A 705 2.70 7.67 4.82
CA ALA A 705 2.54 9.09 4.53
C ALA A 705 3.87 9.86 4.57
N ALA A 706 4.84 9.40 5.38
CA ALA A 706 6.14 10.03 5.54
C ALA A 706 7.16 9.64 4.47
N VAL A 707 6.90 8.57 3.70
CA VAL A 707 7.79 8.06 2.65
C VAL A 707 7.14 8.06 1.29
#